data_AF-A0A170SS64-F1
#
_entry.id   AF-A0A170SS64-F1
#
_cell.length_a   1.000
_cell.length_b   1.000
_cell.length_c   1.000
_cell.angle_alpha   90.00
_cell.angle_beta   90.00
_cell.angle_gamma   90.00
#
_symmetry.space_group_name_H-M   'P 1'
#
loop_
_entity.id
_entity.type
_entity.pdbx_description
1 polymer ?
#
loop_
_entity_poly.entity_id
_entity_poly.type
_entity_poly.pdbx_seq_one_letter_code
_entity_poly.pdbx_strand_id
1 'polypeptide(L)'
;MFNLIRKSTEWGGKTLVLESGKIARQANGAVVVTYGGTTVLSTVVAGKAKEPVDFLPLTVQFVAKSYAVGKIPGGFLKREGKPSDRETLISRLIDRSIRPLFPSGFYDEVSIVCNLLSYDTVTPPEVTALIGATAALAISGVPFNGMVVGARVGYLLSEGKYLLNASADEMLSSSLDLFLSGNKDSVLMVESEASELSESQMLGAISFGHQNCQEVIKLIEEFREESGVLPFGFIPHDITSLVDDIASSYTESFSIAYSNIVKKERVLELEKLRDQVLSDMLAKYEQPNGNLQCQYSSQDIISALKNFERSLVRSKIVETSSRIDGRAFNGIRDIEIEIDVLPKTHGSALFTRGNTQALVVTALGTPQDEQIVDDLDGDRRENFLLHYNFPPYAVGESAALRAPGRREIGHGKLAWKAIRYVLPEKSDFPYTIRVVSEITESDGSSSMATVCGASLALMDTGVPIKAPVAGIAMGLIKEGEKFIILSDILGDEDHLGDMDFKVAGTSSGITALQMDMKISGISIEVIEKSLLQAKDGRMHILDKMNLVIQESRECIKNHAPRIESIFINKDKIRNVIGSGGKNIREICEKTGARVEIMQDGTVMIYAINNDAVEYAKNMIMDIVSEPEIGKVFDGTVIEIVKFGAFVSFLGGKRGLIHISEIKNEHINAVGSVISVNDKVKVLVIGIDREYVQLSMRRV
;
A
#
# COMPACT_ATOMS: atom_id res chain seq x y z
N MET A 1 -18.46 28.90 34.33
CA MET A 1 -17.44 29.53 33.46
C MET A 1 -16.52 28.43 32.94
N PHE A 2 -15.94 28.55 31.74
CA PHE A 2 -14.99 27.54 31.25
C PHE A 2 -13.63 27.75 31.94
N ASN A 3 -13.03 26.66 32.44
CA ASN A 3 -11.65 26.68 32.93
C ASN A 3 -10.76 26.27 31.76
N LEU A 4 -10.26 27.25 31.01
CA LEU A 4 -9.49 27.02 29.80
C LEU A 4 -8.02 26.83 30.15
N ILE A 5 -7.42 25.78 29.58
CA ILE A 5 -5.97 25.56 29.59
C ILE A 5 -5.53 25.73 28.14
N ARG A 6 -4.56 26.61 27.90
CA ARG A 6 -4.08 26.90 26.54
C ARG A 6 -2.58 27.12 26.52
N LYS A 7 -1.88 26.36 25.70
CA LYS A 7 -0.43 26.45 25.47
C LYS A 7 -0.15 26.53 23.98
N SER A 8 0.94 27.20 23.60
CA SER A 8 1.35 27.32 22.20
C SER A 8 2.85 27.44 22.04
N THR A 9 3.38 26.95 20.91
CA THR A 9 4.78 27.19 20.48
C THR A 9 4.85 27.38 18.97
N GLU A 10 5.98 27.88 18.47
CA GLU A 10 6.29 27.90 17.03
C GLU A 10 7.11 26.66 16.68
N TRP A 11 6.65 25.85 15.73
CA TRP A 11 7.30 24.60 15.39
C TRP A 11 7.30 24.37 13.88
N GLY A 12 8.50 24.25 13.28
CA GLY A 12 8.63 24.12 11.83
C GLY A 12 8.06 25.32 11.05
N GLY A 13 8.16 26.52 11.60
CA GLY A 13 7.65 27.75 10.98
C GLY A 13 6.13 27.95 11.03
N LYS A 14 5.42 27.13 11.82
CA LYS A 14 3.98 27.19 12.01
C LYS A 14 3.64 27.21 13.50
N THR A 15 2.60 27.94 13.88
CA THR A 15 2.11 27.95 15.27
C THR A 15 1.41 26.63 15.60
N LEU A 16 1.78 26.00 16.71
CA LEU A 16 1.09 24.88 17.34
C LEU A 16 0.37 25.37 18.61
N VAL A 17 -0.89 25.02 18.77
CA VAL A 17 -1.74 25.41 19.90
C VAL A 17 -2.44 24.18 20.48
N LEU A 18 -2.38 24.02 21.80
CA LEU A 18 -3.13 23.03 22.57
C LEU A 18 -4.19 23.75 23.41
N GLU A 19 -5.45 23.35 23.33
CA GLU A 19 -6.56 23.91 24.13
C GLU A 19 -7.39 22.79 24.77
N SER A 20 -7.71 22.92 26.07
CA SER A 20 -8.64 22.05 26.79
C SER A 20 -9.57 22.83 27.71
N GLY A 21 -10.58 22.16 28.28
CA GLY A 21 -11.54 22.73 29.23
C GLY A 21 -12.79 23.36 28.61
N LYS A 22 -12.87 23.41 27.27
CA LYS A 22 -14.02 23.96 26.52
C LYS A 22 -14.92 22.87 25.92
N ILE A 23 -14.34 21.96 25.14
CA ILE A 23 -15.03 20.96 24.32
C ILE A 23 -14.87 19.56 24.95
N ALA A 24 -15.89 18.71 24.82
CA ALA A 24 -15.87 17.29 25.22
C ALA A 24 -15.46 17.01 26.69
N ARG A 25 -15.87 17.88 27.62
CA ARG A 25 -15.55 17.82 29.07
C ARG A 25 -16.05 16.58 29.84
N GLN A 26 -16.77 15.67 29.18
CA GLN A 26 -17.19 14.39 29.76
C GLN A 26 -16.20 13.25 29.46
N ALA A 27 -15.29 13.43 28.50
CA ALA A 27 -14.21 12.49 28.26
C ALA A 27 -13.22 12.53 29.43
N ASN A 28 -12.46 11.45 29.63
CA ASN A 28 -11.38 11.44 30.62
C ASN A 28 -10.34 12.53 30.26
N GLY A 29 -10.00 12.65 28.97
CA GLY A 29 -9.18 13.74 28.45
C GLY A 29 -9.69 14.23 27.10
N ALA A 30 -9.63 15.54 26.85
CA ALA A 30 -10.03 16.13 25.59
C ALA A 30 -9.18 17.36 25.26
N VAL A 31 -8.56 17.37 24.08
CA VAL A 31 -7.70 18.46 23.61
C VAL A 31 -8.05 18.81 22.17
N VAL A 32 -8.22 20.10 21.91
CA VAL A 32 -8.26 20.66 20.56
C VAL A 32 -6.83 21.10 20.24
N VAL A 33 -6.27 20.54 19.18
CA VAL A 33 -4.95 20.91 18.67
C VAL A 33 -5.11 21.62 17.36
N THR A 34 -4.47 22.79 17.24
CA THR A 34 -4.36 23.53 15.98
C THR A 34 -2.89 23.65 15.62
N TYR A 35 -2.51 23.21 14.43
CA TYR A 35 -1.16 23.37 13.89
C TYR A 35 -1.24 23.99 12.50
N GLY A 36 -0.71 25.22 12.35
CA GLY A 36 -1.01 26.04 11.18
C GLY A 36 -2.51 26.33 11.10
N GLY A 37 -3.16 25.98 9.98
CA GLY A 37 -4.61 26.06 9.82
C GLY A 37 -5.35 24.74 10.05
N THR A 38 -4.65 23.63 10.31
CA THR A 38 -5.26 22.32 10.55
C THR A 38 -5.61 22.13 12.03
N THR A 39 -6.86 21.75 12.32
CA THR A 39 -7.39 21.59 13.68
C THR A 39 -8.02 20.22 13.89
N VAL A 40 -7.62 19.54 14.97
CA VAL A 40 -8.11 18.21 15.37
C VAL A 40 -8.60 18.23 16.81
N LEU A 41 -9.79 17.71 17.07
CA LEU A 41 -10.28 17.39 18.42
C LEU A 41 -9.94 15.95 18.75
N SER A 42 -9.09 15.74 19.75
CA SER A 42 -8.74 14.42 20.25
C SER A 42 -9.37 14.18 21.62
N THR A 43 -10.02 13.03 21.78
CA THR A 43 -10.70 12.64 23.03
C THR A 43 -10.25 11.25 23.45
N VAL A 44 -10.06 11.07 24.75
CA VAL A 44 -9.72 9.80 25.40
C VAL A 44 -10.82 9.44 26.38
N VAL A 45 -11.33 8.22 26.26
CA VAL A 45 -12.25 7.61 27.22
C VAL A 45 -11.70 6.27 27.65
N ALA A 46 -11.67 6.04 28.96
CA ALA A 46 -11.28 4.75 29.55
C ALA A 46 -12.44 4.16 30.36
N GLY A 47 -12.59 2.85 30.30
CA GLY A 47 -13.58 2.09 31.04
C GLY A 47 -13.10 0.69 31.35
N LYS A 48 -13.74 0.03 32.32
CA LYS A 48 -13.43 -1.37 32.62
C LYS A 48 -13.77 -2.25 31.42
N ALA A 49 -12.90 -3.21 31.11
CA ALA A 49 -13.21 -4.23 30.09
C ALA A 49 -14.49 -4.99 30.48
N LYS A 50 -15.37 -5.22 29.49
CA LYS A 50 -16.65 -5.92 29.69
C LYS A 50 -16.48 -7.41 29.94
N GLU A 51 -15.42 -7.97 29.38
CA GLU A 51 -15.03 -9.37 29.48
C GLU A 51 -13.55 -9.45 29.89
N PRO A 52 -13.14 -10.51 30.59
CA PRO A 52 -11.75 -10.67 30.99
C PRO A 52 -10.91 -10.99 29.73
N VAL A 53 -10.03 -10.06 29.36
CA VAL A 53 -9.17 -10.13 28.16
C VAL A 53 -7.70 -10.26 28.54
N ASP A 54 -6.89 -10.85 27.65
CA ASP A 54 -5.44 -11.03 27.82
C ASP A 54 -4.61 -10.08 26.93
N PHE A 55 -5.23 -9.00 26.46
CA PHE A 55 -4.65 -7.97 25.60
C PHE A 55 -5.18 -6.58 25.98
N LEU A 56 -4.44 -5.52 25.62
CA LEU A 56 -4.88 -4.14 25.77
C LEU A 56 -5.97 -3.81 24.74
N PRO A 57 -7.25 -3.59 25.15
CA PRO A 57 -8.33 -3.18 24.27
C PRO A 57 -8.25 -1.68 23.96
N LEU A 58 -7.19 -1.30 23.24
CA LEU A 58 -6.99 0.05 22.71
C LEU A 58 -7.61 0.16 21.31
N THR A 59 -8.55 1.09 21.17
CA THR A 59 -9.15 1.47 19.89
C THR A 59 -8.81 2.91 19.56
N VAL A 60 -8.09 3.12 18.46
CA VAL A 60 -7.85 4.45 17.90
C VAL A 60 -8.68 4.65 16.64
N GLN A 61 -9.35 5.81 16.53
CA GLN A 61 -10.10 6.21 15.34
C GLN A 61 -9.77 7.66 14.98
N PHE A 62 -9.12 7.83 13.82
CA PHE A 62 -9.08 9.11 13.14
C PHE A 62 -10.31 9.23 12.24
N VAL A 63 -11.04 10.32 12.37
CA VAL A 63 -12.28 10.59 11.63
C VAL A 63 -12.12 11.90 10.88
N ALA A 64 -12.25 11.83 9.57
CA ALA A 64 -12.25 12.98 8.70
C ALA A 64 -13.65 13.26 8.18
N LYS A 65 -14.08 14.51 8.30
CA LYS A 65 -15.37 14.95 7.77
C LYS A 65 -15.14 15.91 6.63
N SER A 66 -15.94 15.81 5.57
CA SER A 66 -15.77 16.66 4.38
C SER A 66 -15.98 18.15 4.69
N TYR A 67 -16.71 18.47 5.77
CA TYR A 67 -16.82 19.85 6.24
C TYR A 67 -15.49 20.46 6.67
N ALA A 68 -14.48 19.66 7.03
CA ALA A 68 -13.17 20.18 7.45
C ALA A 68 -12.49 20.98 6.34
N VAL A 69 -12.85 20.72 5.09
CA VAL A 69 -12.44 21.45 3.88
C VAL A 69 -13.62 22.18 3.21
N GLY A 70 -14.77 22.29 3.89
CA GLY A 70 -15.96 22.96 3.35
C GLY A 70 -16.65 22.23 2.18
N LYS A 71 -16.44 20.92 2.01
CA LYS A 71 -17.00 20.12 0.91
C LYS A 71 -18.17 19.26 1.38
N ILE A 72 -19.12 18.98 0.49
CA ILE A 72 -20.15 17.95 0.69
C ILE A 72 -19.59 16.63 0.14
N PRO A 73 -19.73 15.49 0.84
CA PRO A 73 -19.22 14.20 0.37
C PRO A 73 -19.69 13.84 -1.05
N GLY A 74 -18.79 13.30 -1.89
CA GLY A 74 -19.08 12.98 -3.28
C GLY A 74 -20.10 11.85 -3.46
N GLY A 75 -20.16 10.90 -2.52
CA GLY A 75 -21.01 9.72 -2.58
C GLY A 75 -22.51 9.99 -2.72
N PHE A 76 -23.28 8.97 -3.13
CA PHE A 76 -24.72 9.08 -3.37
C PHE A 76 -25.51 9.58 -2.15
N LEU A 77 -25.14 9.13 -0.95
CA LEU A 77 -25.80 9.47 0.31
C LEU A 77 -25.46 10.87 0.85
N LYS A 78 -24.45 11.56 0.28
CA LYS A 78 -23.96 12.88 0.76
C LYS A 78 -23.60 12.91 2.24
N ARG A 79 -23.12 11.77 2.76
CA ARG A 79 -22.65 11.56 4.14
C ARG A 79 -21.43 10.66 4.12
N GLU A 80 -20.47 10.88 5.02
CA GLU A 80 -19.32 9.99 5.14
C GLU A 80 -19.78 8.59 5.59
N GLY A 81 -19.25 7.55 4.92
CA GLY A 81 -19.62 6.16 5.13
C GLY A 81 -18.60 5.39 5.96
N LYS A 82 -18.16 4.24 5.45
CA LYS A 82 -17.05 3.48 6.05
C LYS A 82 -15.76 4.32 6.05
N PRO A 83 -14.83 4.08 7.00
CA PRO A 83 -13.54 4.74 7.00
C PRO A 83 -12.82 4.55 5.66
N SER A 84 -12.20 5.62 5.18
CA SER A 84 -11.27 5.59 4.06
C SER A 84 -9.97 4.88 4.43
N ASP A 85 -9.18 4.53 3.41
CA ASP A 85 -7.84 3.96 3.61
C ASP A 85 -6.95 4.94 4.36
N ARG A 86 -7.03 6.24 4.04
CA ARG A 86 -6.28 7.29 4.75
C ARG A 86 -6.66 7.34 6.23
N GLU A 87 -7.95 7.41 6.57
CA GLU A 87 -8.41 7.39 7.97
C GLU A 87 -7.93 6.14 8.72
N THR A 88 -7.98 4.99 8.05
CA THR A 88 -7.51 3.72 8.61
C THR A 88 -5.99 3.74 8.86
N LEU A 89 -5.20 4.25 7.91
CA LEU A 89 -3.75 4.36 8.02
C LEU A 89 -3.33 5.34 9.12
N ILE A 90 -3.98 6.50 9.23
CA ILE A 90 -3.72 7.48 10.31
C ILE A 90 -4.08 6.87 11.67
N SER A 91 -5.21 6.17 11.76
CA SER A 91 -5.60 5.47 13.00
C SER A 91 -4.53 4.46 13.44
N ARG A 92 -3.98 3.69 12.50
CA ARG A 92 -2.90 2.72 12.77
C ARG A 92 -1.59 3.41 13.15
N LEU A 93 -1.26 4.51 12.50
CA LEU A 93 -0.06 5.30 12.78
C LEU A 93 -0.08 5.83 14.21
N ILE A 94 -1.21 6.36 14.65
CA ILE A 94 -1.39 6.81 16.04
C ILE A 94 -1.31 5.62 17.00
N ASP A 95 -2.05 4.54 16.73
CA ASP A 95 -2.06 3.32 17.56
C ASP A 95 -0.65 2.76 17.80
N ARG A 96 0.12 2.56 16.72
CA ARG A 96 1.51 2.07 16.77
C ARG A 96 2.42 2.97 17.61
N SER A 97 2.20 4.29 17.54
CA SER A 97 3.03 5.27 18.26
C SER A 97 2.81 5.27 19.77
N ILE A 98 1.60 4.94 20.23
CA ILE A 98 1.21 5.07 21.65
C ILE A 98 1.08 3.73 22.37
N ARG A 99 0.74 2.64 21.66
CA ARG A 99 0.47 1.33 22.25
C ARG A 99 1.60 0.80 23.15
N PRO A 100 2.90 0.92 22.79
CA PRO A 100 4.00 0.43 23.63
C PRO A 100 4.17 1.18 24.97
N LEU A 101 3.51 2.34 25.13
CA LEU A 101 3.66 3.18 26.31
C LEU A 101 2.58 2.95 27.37
N PHE A 102 1.60 2.09 27.10
CA PHE A 102 0.72 1.63 28.16
C PHE A 102 1.49 0.66 29.07
N PRO A 103 1.32 0.74 30.40
CA PRO A 103 2.00 -0.16 31.31
C PRO A 103 1.56 -1.61 31.08
N SER A 104 2.49 -2.55 31.26
CA SER A 104 2.21 -3.98 31.15
C SER A 104 1.11 -4.39 32.15
N GLY A 105 0.22 -5.29 31.72
CA GLY A 105 -0.92 -5.74 32.52
C GLY A 105 -2.10 -4.76 32.56
N PHE A 106 -2.04 -3.65 31.84
CA PHE A 106 -3.17 -2.73 31.72
C PHE A 106 -4.17 -3.25 30.67
N TYR A 107 -5.34 -3.72 31.14
CA TYR A 107 -6.36 -4.37 30.32
C TYR A 107 -7.70 -3.63 30.28
N ASP A 108 -7.76 -2.41 30.81
CA ASP A 108 -8.95 -1.57 30.69
C ASP A 108 -9.15 -1.10 29.24
N GLU A 109 -10.41 -0.93 28.84
CA GLU A 109 -10.79 -0.47 27.51
C GLU A 109 -10.47 1.01 27.35
N VAL A 110 -9.68 1.34 26.32
CA VAL A 110 -9.30 2.71 26.00
C VAL A 110 -9.74 3.04 24.58
N SER A 111 -10.57 4.07 24.45
CA SER A 111 -11.03 4.59 23.16
C SER A 111 -10.47 5.99 22.93
N ILE A 112 -9.76 6.16 21.82
CA ILE A 112 -9.19 7.43 21.37
C ILE A 112 -9.81 7.80 20.04
N VAL A 113 -10.45 8.97 19.99
CA VAL A 113 -11.07 9.49 18.77
C VAL A 113 -10.46 10.84 18.43
N CYS A 114 -9.89 10.94 17.23
CA CYS A 114 -9.30 12.14 16.66
C CYS A 114 -10.19 12.63 15.52
N ASN A 115 -11.01 13.65 15.77
CA ASN A 115 -11.89 14.25 14.78
C ASN A 115 -11.21 15.44 14.11
N LEU A 116 -11.00 15.36 12.79
CA LEU A 116 -10.52 16.48 11.99
C LEU A 116 -11.64 17.53 11.86
N LEU A 117 -11.43 18.70 12.45
CA LEU A 117 -12.41 19.78 12.48
C LEU A 117 -12.21 20.78 11.34
N SER A 118 -10.96 21.07 11.02
CA SER A 118 -10.58 21.98 9.93
C SER A 118 -9.26 21.52 9.34
N TYR A 119 -9.11 21.62 8.02
CA TYR A 119 -7.92 21.22 7.31
C TYR A 119 -7.52 22.32 6.32
N ASP A 120 -6.28 22.79 6.43
CA ASP A 120 -5.76 23.88 5.61
C ASP A 120 -5.18 23.42 4.28
N THR A 121 -5.19 22.11 3.98
CA THR A 121 -4.59 21.46 2.79
C THR A 121 -3.07 21.64 2.65
N VAL A 122 -2.43 22.27 3.64
CA VAL A 122 -0.99 22.55 3.67
C VAL A 122 -0.30 21.74 4.76
N THR A 123 -0.96 21.54 5.89
CA THR A 123 -0.40 20.92 7.10
C THR A 123 -1.08 19.57 7.32
N PRO A 124 -0.43 18.46 6.93
CA PRO A 124 -1.02 17.12 7.01
C PRO A 124 -1.54 16.80 8.42
N PRO A 125 -2.74 16.19 8.54
CA PRO A 125 -3.41 16.05 9.82
C PRO A 125 -2.79 15.00 10.75
N GLU A 126 -1.91 14.14 10.24
CA GLU A 126 -1.33 13.01 10.99
C GLU A 126 -0.51 13.47 12.20
N VAL A 127 0.32 14.51 12.00
CA VAL A 127 1.14 15.11 13.05
C VAL A 127 0.25 15.73 14.13
N THR A 128 -0.72 16.55 13.71
CA THR A 128 -1.68 17.23 14.60
C THR A 128 -2.52 16.22 15.39
N ALA A 129 -2.95 15.14 14.74
CA ALA A 129 -3.76 14.10 15.38
C ALA A 129 -2.98 13.29 16.41
N LEU A 130 -1.71 12.93 16.14
CA LEU A 130 -0.88 12.24 17.12
C LEU A 130 -0.57 13.14 18.33
N ILE A 131 -0.22 14.41 18.11
CA ILE A 131 -0.02 15.38 19.19
C ILE A 131 -1.30 15.51 20.04
N GLY A 132 -2.46 15.59 19.40
CA GLY A 132 -3.75 15.65 20.09
C GLY A 132 -4.08 14.40 20.90
N ALA A 133 -3.84 13.21 20.34
CA ALA A 133 -4.03 11.95 21.04
C ALA A 133 -3.14 11.87 22.29
N THR A 134 -1.86 12.22 22.15
CA THR A 134 -0.89 12.24 23.25
C THR A 134 -1.27 13.27 24.32
N ALA A 135 -1.60 14.51 23.93
CA ALA A 135 -1.98 15.56 24.88
C ALA A 135 -3.28 15.20 25.62
N ALA A 136 -4.26 14.60 24.92
CA ALA A 136 -5.49 14.13 25.54
C ALA A 136 -5.24 12.96 26.50
N LEU A 137 -4.34 12.02 26.18
CA LEU A 137 -3.91 10.95 27.09
C LEU A 137 -3.22 11.54 28.32
N ALA A 138 -2.33 12.50 28.14
CA ALA A 138 -1.55 13.15 29.20
C ALA A 138 -2.44 13.80 30.27
N ILE A 139 -3.60 14.35 29.88
CA ILE A 139 -4.57 14.97 30.80
C ILE A 139 -5.75 14.05 31.15
N SER A 140 -5.73 12.78 30.73
CA SER A 140 -6.86 11.86 30.93
C SER A 140 -6.87 11.15 32.28
N GLY A 141 -5.70 11.10 32.94
CA GLY A 141 -5.47 10.25 34.11
C GLY A 141 -5.23 8.78 33.76
N VAL A 142 -5.43 8.32 32.53
CA VAL A 142 -5.14 6.94 32.13
C VAL A 142 -3.64 6.63 32.34
N PRO A 143 -3.28 5.46 32.90
CA PRO A 143 -1.88 5.05 33.04
C PRO A 143 -1.18 5.02 31.68
N PHE A 144 -0.24 5.94 31.48
CA PHE A 144 0.47 6.13 30.22
C PHE A 144 1.89 6.62 30.50
N ASN A 145 2.90 5.85 30.08
CA ASN A 145 4.30 5.96 30.51
C ASN A 145 5.15 6.92 29.66
N GLY A 146 4.56 7.80 28.85
CA GLY A 146 5.37 8.74 28.08
C GLY A 146 4.60 9.80 27.33
N MET A 147 5.32 10.78 26.81
CA MET A 147 4.81 11.73 25.82
C MET A 147 5.39 11.35 24.46
N VAL A 148 4.54 11.31 23.44
CA VAL A 148 4.94 11.01 22.07
C VAL A 148 4.55 12.12 21.15
N VAL A 149 5.51 12.56 20.35
CA VAL A 149 5.29 13.51 19.27
C VAL A 149 5.69 12.85 17.97
N GLY A 150 4.89 13.07 16.94
CA GLY A 150 5.23 12.69 15.57
C GLY A 150 5.75 13.86 14.78
N ALA A 151 6.67 13.62 13.85
CA ALA A 151 7.13 14.59 12.87
C ALA A 151 7.14 13.96 11.48
N ARG A 152 6.86 14.77 10.46
CA ARG A 152 7.03 14.39 9.05
C ARG A 152 8.31 15.03 8.52
N VAL A 153 9.13 14.26 7.83
CA VAL A 153 10.44 14.66 7.31
C VAL A 153 10.48 14.44 5.81
N GLY A 154 10.72 15.52 5.07
CA GLY A 154 11.06 15.49 3.65
C GLY A 154 12.57 15.58 3.42
N TYR A 155 13.00 15.32 2.19
CA TYR A 155 14.40 15.44 1.78
C TYR A 155 14.51 15.98 0.36
N LEU A 156 15.15 17.15 0.22
CA LEU A 156 15.47 17.74 -1.08
C LEU A 156 16.84 17.23 -1.52
N LEU A 157 16.84 16.25 -2.43
CA LEU A 157 18.07 15.59 -2.90
C LEU A 157 19.04 16.58 -3.57
N SER A 158 18.53 17.58 -4.30
CA SER A 158 19.34 18.61 -4.96
C SER A 158 20.11 19.51 -4.00
N GLU A 159 19.57 19.73 -2.79
CA GLU A 159 20.16 20.62 -1.77
C GLU A 159 20.83 19.86 -0.63
N GLY A 160 20.59 18.54 -0.53
CA GLY A 160 21.04 17.72 0.60
C GLY A 160 20.38 18.12 1.93
N LYS A 161 19.15 18.66 1.89
CA LYS A 161 18.48 19.29 3.04
C LYS A 161 17.23 18.53 3.49
N TYR A 162 17.09 18.35 4.80
CA TYR A 162 15.86 17.83 5.41
C TYR A 162 14.81 18.94 5.62
N LEU A 163 13.55 18.60 5.38
CA LEU A 163 12.40 19.48 5.59
C LEU A 163 11.56 18.97 6.75
N LEU A 164 11.24 19.82 7.73
CA LEU A 164 10.36 19.47 8.85
C LEU A 164 8.92 19.87 8.53
N ASN A 165 7.98 18.92 8.69
CA ASN A 165 6.54 19.13 8.54
C ASN A 165 6.18 19.88 7.24
N ALA A 166 6.88 19.49 6.17
CA ALA A 166 6.75 20.05 4.84
C ALA A 166 5.29 20.01 4.36
N SER A 167 4.93 21.05 3.63
CA SER A 167 3.63 21.17 2.99
C SER A 167 3.44 20.15 1.87
N ALA A 168 2.19 19.92 1.47
CA ALA A 168 1.88 19.06 0.33
C ALA A 168 2.66 19.46 -0.94
N ASP A 169 2.80 20.75 -1.20
CA ASP A 169 3.55 21.28 -2.35
C ASP A 169 5.06 21.04 -2.23
N GLU A 170 5.65 21.27 -1.07
CA GLU A 170 7.08 20.97 -0.82
C GLU A 170 7.36 19.46 -0.95
N MET A 171 6.41 18.63 -0.55
CA MET A 171 6.51 17.17 -0.65
C MET A 171 6.50 16.68 -2.11
N LEU A 172 5.95 17.43 -3.07
CA LEU A 172 6.03 17.09 -4.50
C LEU A 172 7.48 17.10 -5.02
N SER A 173 8.34 17.95 -4.43
CA SER A 173 9.76 18.04 -4.77
C SER A 173 10.64 17.17 -3.86
N SER A 174 10.04 16.50 -2.88
CA SER A 174 10.76 15.70 -1.90
C SER A 174 11.06 14.30 -2.41
N SER A 175 12.31 13.85 -2.22
CA SER A 175 12.72 12.46 -2.47
C SER A 175 12.43 11.53 -1.29
N LEU A 176 11.90 12.05 -0.20
CA LEU A 176 11.54 11.31 1.02
C LEU A 176 10.19 11.77 1.54
N ASP A 177 9.36 10.83 1.96
CA ASP A 177 8.26 11.08 2.86
C ASP A 177 8.37 10.12 4.04
N LEU A 178 8.88 10.64 5.16
CA LEU A 178 9.09 9.89 6.38
C LEU A 178 8.26 10.49 7.50
N PHE A 179 7.33 9.70 8.04
CA PHE A 179 6.73 9.99 9.33
C PHE A 179 7.46 9.21 10.40
N LEU A 180 7.82 9.86 11.50
CA LEU A 180 8.31 9.20 12.69
C LEU A 180 7.58 9.70 13.92
N SER A 181 7.53 8.86 14.95
CA SER A 181 7.14 9.27 16.29
C SER A 181 8.21 8.87 17.29
N GLY A 182 8.37 9.67 18.33
CA GLY A 182 9.34 9.44 19.38
C GLY A 182 8.97 10.12 20.68
N ASN A 183 9.58 9.63 21.75
CA ASN A 183 9.58 10.26 23.06
C ASN A 183 10.92 10.98 23.29
N LYS A 184 11.16 11.41 24.54
CA LYS A 184 12.38 12.13 24.91
C LYS A 184 13.66 11.35 24.60
N ASP A 185 13.62 10.04 24.79
CA ASP A 185 14.82 9.19 24.81
C ASP A 185 15.02 8.39 23.52
N SER A 186 13.93 8.08 22.81
CA SER A 186 13.96 7.17 21.67
C SER A 186 12.87 7.44 20.64
N VAL A 187 13.15 7.05 19.41
CA VAL A 187 12.14 6.85 18.37
C VAL A 187 11.24 5.68 18.79
N LEU A 188 9.99 5.64 18.34
CA LEU A 188 9.05 4.56 18.66
C LEU A 188 8.50 3.92 17.39
N MET A 189 8.19 4.73 16.39
CA MET A 189 7.66 4.24 15.13
C MET A 189 8.21 5.07 13.98
N VAL A 190 8.50 4.41 12.86
CA VAL A 190 8.87 5.03 11.59
C VAL A 190 8.02 4.41 10.49
N GLU A 191 7.57 5.24 9.56
CA GLU A 191 6.83 4.86 8.39
C GLU A 191 7.26 5.78 7.25
N SER A 192 7.87 5.23 6.20
CA SER A 192 8.43 6.05 5.13
C SER A 192 8.34 5.44 3.75
N GLU A 193 8.41 6.33 2.77
CA GLU A 193 8.55 6.03 1.35
C GLU A 193 9.61 6.99 0.75
N ALA A 194 10.44 6.50 -0.16
CA ALA A 194 11.62 7.22 -0.63
C ALA A 194 11.97 6.88 -2.08
N SER A 195 12.58 7.83 -2.78
CA SER A 195 13.11 7.66 -4.12
C SER A 195 14.54 7.13 -4.08
N GLU A 196 14.69 5.87 -3.67
CA GLU A 196 15.98 5.13 -3.59
C GLU A 196 17.07 5.87 -2.78
N LEU A 197 16.78 6.22 -1.53
CA LEU A 197 17.75 6.90 -0.66
C LEU A 197 18.69 5.93 0.07
N SER A 198 19.91 6.37 0.35
CA SER A 198 20.89 5.56 1.11
C SER A 198 20.48 5.35 2.56
N GLU A 199 21.01 4.30 3.19
CA GLU A 199 20.81 4.02 4.63
C GLU A 199 21.21 5.22 5.50
N SER A 200 22.29 5.92 5.17
CA SER A 200 22.76 7.12 5.89
C SER A 200 21.80 8.31 5.77
N GLN A 201 21.18 8.51 4.61
CA GLN A 201 20.19 9.58 4.42
C GLN A 201 18.91 9.27 5.21
N MET A 202 18.47 8.01 5.21
CA MET A 202 17.32 7.57 6.02
C MET A 202 17.59 7.75 7.53
N LEU A 203 18.77 7.36 8.00
CA LEU A 203 19.17 7.56 9.40
C LEU A 203 19.26 9.03 9.79
N GLY A 204 19.79 9.87 8.88
CA GLY A 204 19.84 11.32 9.07
C GLY A 204 18.44 11.94 9.19
N ALA A 205 17.49 11.50 8.37
CA ALA A 205 16.09 11.93 8.45
C ALA A 205 15.44 11.53 9.78
N ILE A 206 15.68 10.30 10.25
CA ILE A 206 15.17 9.82 11.55
C ILE A 206 15.71 10.69 12.69
N SER A 207 17.02 10.94 12.68
CA SER A 207 17.69 11.75 13.70
C SER A 207 17.18 13.19 13.69
N PHE A 208 17.04 13.77 12.50
CA PHE A 208 16.52 15.12 12.31
C PHE A 208 15.09 15.26 12.85
N GLY A 209 14.18 14.35 12.52
CA GLY A 209 12.80 14.43 13.00
C GLY A 209 12.71 14.21 14.51
N HIS A 210 13.46 13.24 15.08
CA HIS A 210 13.45 12.98 16.53
C HIS A 210 13.94 14.17 17.36
N GLN A 211 14.99 14.85 16.90
CA GLN A 211 15.49 16.07 17.53
C GLN A 211 14.44 17.19 17.52
N ASN A 212 13.71 17.34 16.42
CA ASN A 212 12.68 18.38 16.28
C ASN A 212 11.40 18.07 17.07
N CYS A 213 11.16 16.83 17.51
CA CYS A 213 10.03 16.49 18.37
C CYS A 213 10.18 17.01 19.81
N GLN A 214 11.41 17.25 20.28
CA GLN A 214 11.71 17.49 21.70
C GLN A 214 11.05 18.75 22.26
N GLU A 215 10.94 19.81 21.46
CA GLU A 215 10.29 21.06 21.87
C GLU A 215 8.79 20.86 22.15
N VAL A 216 8.11 20.09 21.30
CA VAL A 216 6.68 19.80 21.45
C VAL A 216 6.42 18.83 22.59
N ILE A 217 7.34 17.88 22.86
CA ILE A 217 7.26 17.02 24.04
C ILE A 217 7.21 17.87 25.30
N LYS A 218 8.13 18.83 25.43
CA LYS A 218 8.16 19.77 26.55
C LYS A 218 6.87 20.59 26.66
N LEU A 219 6.31 21.04 25.53
CA LEU A 219 5.03 21.76 25.53
C LEU A 219 3.89 20.91 26.10
N ILE A 220 3.83 19.61 25.77
CA ILE A 220 2.80 18.69 26.28
C ILE A 220 3.02 18.42 27.78
N GLU A 221 4.27 18.31 28.24
CA GLU A 221 4.60 18.18 29.66
C GLU A 221 4.10 19.40 30.46
N GLU A 222 4.43 20.61 30.01
CA GLU A 222 3.94 21.84 30.64
C GLU A 222 2.41 21.95 30.62
N PHE A 223 1.77 21.52 29.53
CA PHE A 223 0.32 21.50 29.40
C PHE A 223 -0.33 20.51 30.38
N ARG A 224 0.27 19.33 30.58
CA ARG A 224 -0.18 18.36 31.57
C ARG A 224 -0.04 18.91 32.99
N GLU A 225 1.09 19.52 33.32
CA GLU A 225 1.32 20.12 34.64
C GLU A 225 0.26 21.18 34.98
N GLU A 226 -0.07 22.06 34.02
CA GLU A 226 -1.09 23.08 34.18
C GLU A 226 -2.50 22.49 34.36
N SER A 227 -2.79 21.34 33.76
CA SER A 227 -4.07 20.66 33.92
C SER A 227 -4.34 20.14 35.34
N GLY A 228 -3.28 19.87 36.10
CA GLY A 228 -3.37 19.32 37.46
C GLY A 228 -3.99 17.91 37.55
N VAL A 229 -4.21 17.22 36.42
CA VAL A 229 -4.81 15.87 36.42
C VAL A 229 -3.78 14.85 36.88
N LEU A 230 -4.12 14.10 37.93
CA LEU A 230 -3.29 13.02 38.44
C LEU A 230 -3.62 11.69 37.73
N PRO A 231 -2.62 10.83 37.50
CA PRO A 231 -2.86 9.47 36.98
C PRO A 231 -3.78 8.68 37.91
N PHE A 232 -4.59 7.80 37.33
CA PHE A 232 -5.27 6.74 38.04
C PHE A 232 -4.21 5.88 38.73
N GLY A 233 -4.49 5.50 39.98
CA GLY A 233 -3.66 4.51 40.66
C GLY A 233 -3.78 3.18 39.92
N PHE A 234 -2.73 2.79 39.20
CA PHE A 234 -2.59 1.48 38.62
C PHE A 234 -1.35 0.82 39.20
N ILE A 235 -1.58 -0.26 39.94
CA ILE A 235 -0.52 -1.12 40.46
C ILE A 235 -0.64 -2.40 39.64
N PRO A 236 0.33 -2.70 38.76
CA PRO A 236 0.37 -3.98 38.07
C PRO A 236 0.30 -5.13 39.08
N HIS A 237 -0.45 -6.18 38.77
CA HIS A 237 -0.43 -7.38 39.61
C HIS A 237 0.97 -8.01 39.55
N ASP A 238 1.56 -8.31 40.70
CA ASP A 238 2.90 -8.93 40.74
C ASP A 238 2.79 -10.42 40.42
N ILE A 239 3.17 -10.77 39.19
CA ILE A 239 3.19 -12.14 38.67
C ILE A 239 4.58 -12.77 38.73
N THR A 240 5.57 -12.14 39.39
CA THR A 240 6.96 -12.63 39.39
C THR A 240 7.07 -14.04 39.98
N SER A 241 6.42 -14.29 41.12
CA SER A 241 6.44 -15.63 41.73
C SER A 241 5.79 -16.71 40.86
N LEU A 242 4.77 -16.32 40.07
CA LEU A 242 4.09 -17.20 39.13
C LEU A 242 4.99 -17.53 37.94
N VAL A 243 5.74 -16.54 37.43
CA VAL A 243 6.76 -16.75 36.39
C VAL A 243 7.85 -17.71 36.89
N ASP A 244 8.35 -17.51 38.12
CA ASP A 244 9.37 -18.38 38.72
C ASP A 244 8.88 -19.81 38.92
N ASP A 245 7.62 -19.98 39.35
CA ASP A 245 7.00 -21.28 39.53
C ASP A 245 6.82 -22.02 38.19
N ILE A 246 6.38 -21.33 37.14
CA ILE A 246 6.31 -21.88 35.78
C ILE A 246 7.72 -22.26 35.30
N ALA A 247 8.69 -21.38 35.48
CA ALA A 247 10.07 -21.61 35.06
C ALA A 247 10.67 -22.85 35.75
N SER A 248 10.49 -22.99 37.06
CA SER A 248 11.01 -24.13 37.81
C SER A 248 10.44 -25.48 37.35
N SER A 249 9.19 -25.49 36.87
CA SER A 249 8.46 -26.73 36.54
C SER A 249 8.49 -27.08 35.05
N TYR A 250 8.59 -26.09 34.15
CA TYR A 250 8.38 -26.29 32.71
C TYR A 250 9.54 -25.86 31.81
N THR A 251 10.64 -25.31 32.35
CA THR A 251 11.81 -24.89 31.54
C THR A 251 12.31 -25.97 30.60
N GLU A 252 12.49 -27.21 31.09
CA GLU A 252 12.99 -28.31 30.28
C GLU A 252 12.00 -28.69 29.16
N SER A 253 10.71 -28.85 29.50
CA SER A 253 9.65 -29.21 28.55
C SER A 253 9.50 -28.17 27.42
N PHE A 254 9.46 -26.88 27.75
CA PHE A 254 9.39 -25.83 26.73
C PHE A 254 10.69 -25.75 25.93
N SER A 255 11.86 -25.96 26.56
CA SER A 255 13.14 -25.98 25.85
C SER A 255 13.20 -27.08 24.79
N ILE A 256 12.64 -28.26 25.08
CA ILE A 256 12.52 -29.37 24.14
C ILE A 256 11.56 -28.98 23.00
N ALA A 257 10.36 -28.49 23.33
CA ALA A 257 9.38 -28.06 22.33
C ALA A 257 9.91 -26.99 21.38
N TYR A 258 10.59 -25.96 21.90
CA TYR A 258 11.24 -24.92 21.09
C TYR A 258 12.44 -25.40 20.28
N SER A 259 13.00 -26.57 20.59
CA SER A 259 14.07 -27.17 19.77
C SER A 259 13.51 -27.85 18.51
N ASN A 260 12.18 -28.02 18.41
CA ASN A 260 11.56 -28.53 17.19
C ASN A 260 11.53 -27.44 16.11
N ILE A 261 12.27 -27.68 15.04
CA ILE A 261 12.40 -26.77 13.90
C ILE A 261 11.10 -26.71 13.08
N VAL A 262 10.32 -27.79 13.06
CA VAL A 262 9.05 -27.89 12.31
C VAL A 262 7.97 -27.10 13.05
N LYS A 263 7.62 -25.93 12.51
CA LYS A 263 6.63 -24.99 13.10
C LYS A 263 5.35 -25.69 13.55
N LYS A 264 4.74 -26.50 12.69
CA LYS A 264 3.44 -27.11 12.97
C LYS A 264 3.48 -28.06 14.17
N GLU A 265 4.55 -28.84 14.27
CA GLU A 265 4.75 -29.75 15.40
C GLU A 265 5.07 -28.97 16.67
N ARG A 266 5.94 -27.95 16.57
CA ARG A 266 6.28 -27.04 17.66
C ARG A 266 5.03 -26.35 18.25
N VAL A 267 4.17 -25.78 17.40
CA VAL A 267 2.95 -25.08 17.84
C VAL A 267 2.01 -26.04 18.56
N LEU A 268 1.79 -27.25 18.03
CA LEU A 268 0.92 -28.25 18.64
C LEU A 268 1.44 -28.71 20.02
N GLU A 269 2.76 -28.86 20.16
CA GLU A 269 3.39 -29.23 21.43
C GLU A 269 3.31 -28.09 22.46
N LEU A 270 3.59 -26.86 22.03
CA LEU A 270 3.48 -25.66 22.87
C LEU A 270 2.03 -25.43 23.32
N GLU A 271 1.02 -25.62 22.48
CA GLU A 271 -0.40 -25.50 22.87
C GLU A 271 -0.76 -26.47 23.99
N LYS A 272 -0.36 -27.74 23.87
CA LYS A 272 -0.56 -28.73 24.94
C LYS A 272 0.12 -28.34 26.24
N LEU A 273 1.36 -27.85 26.16
CA LEU A 273 2.10 -27.38 27.33
C LEU A 273 1.44 -26.15 27.96
N ARG A 274 0.92 -25.22 27.16
CA ARG A 274 0.22 -24.03 27.65
C ARG A 274 -1.07 -24.40 28.38
N ASP A 275 -1.84 -25.33 27.83
CA ASP A 275 -3.05 -25.84 28.48
C ASP A 275 -2.73 -26.55 29.81
N GLN A 276 -1.64 -27.33 29.84
CA GLN A 276 -1.16 -27.98 31.07
C GLN A 276 -0.72 -26.96 32.12
N VAL A 277 0.10 -25.97 31.76
CA VAL A 277 0.53 -24.90 32.67
C VAL A 277 -0.69 -24.17 33.23
N LEU A 278 -1.66 -23.83 32.37
CA LEU A 278 -2.87 -23.15 32.81
C LEU A 278 -3.64 -23.99 33.84
N SER A 279 -3.86 -25.28 33.56
CA SER A 279 -4.55 -26.21 34.47
C SER A 279 -3.80 -26.37 35.79
N ASP A 280 -2.49 -26.62 35.74
CA ASP A 280 -1.67 -26.94 36.91
C ASP A 280 -1.48 -25.71 37.81
N MET A 281 -1.29 -24.52 37.24
CA MET A 281 -1.20 -23.27 38.01
C MET A 281 -2.56 -22.89 38.61
N LEU A 282 -3.67 -23.06 37.88
CA LEU A 282 -5.00 -22.84 38.46
C LEU A 282 -5.23 -23.76 39.67
N ALA A 283 -4.93 -25.06 39.54
CA ALA A 283 -5.07 -26.01 40.63
C ALA A 283 -4.13 -25.71 41.82
N LYS A 284 -2.90 -25.24 41.56
CA LYS A 284 -1.91 -24.90 42.60
C LYS A 284 -2.34 -23.68 43.44
N TYR A 285 -2.96 -22.68 42.81
CA TYR A 285 -3.37 -21.43 43.45
C TYR A 285 -4.87 -21.35 43.78
N GLU A 286 -5.61 -22.43 43.56
CA GLU A 286 -6.96 -22.62 44.10
C GLU A 286 -6.89 -22.79 45.64
N GLN A 287 -7.57 -21.89 46.37
CA GLN A 287 -7.60 -21.92 47.84
C GLN A 287 -8.54 -23.03 48.34
N PRO A 288 -8.12 -23.90 49.30
CA PRO A 288 -8.97 -24.97 49.83
C PRO A 288 -10.20 -24.52 50.64
N ASN A 289 -10.29 -23.24 51.04
CA ASN A 289 -11.22 -22.79 52.07
C ASN A 289 -12.05 -21.56 51.64
N GLY A 290 -13.10 -21.78 50.84
CA GLY A 290 -14.37 -21.02 50.85
C GLY A 290 -14.39 -19.49 50.65
N ASN A 291 -13.25 -18.80 50.60
CA ASN A 291 -13.14 -17.39 50.27
C ASN A 291 -12.80 -17.26 48.77
N LEU A 292 -13.75 -16.73 48.01
CA LEU A 292 -13.86 -16.77 46.54
C LEU A 292 -12.84 -15.93 45.74
N GLN A 293 -11.58 -15.81 46.15
CA GLN A 293 -10.54 -15.19 45.29
C GLN A 293 -9.28 -16.05 45.25
N CYS A 294 -9.05 -16.73 44.12
CA CYS A 294 -7.73 -17.24 43.76
C CYS A 294 -6.70 -16.10 43.80
N GLN A 295 -5.48 -16.40 44.24
CA GLN A 295 -4.40 -15.41 44.32
C GLN A 295 -4.09 -14.81 42.94
N TYR A 296 -4.17 -15.63 41.90
CA TYR A 296 -3.95 -15.27 40.50
C TYR A 296 -5.20 -15.59 39.66
N SER A 297 -5.53 -14.70 38.72
CA SER A 297 -6.55 -14.96 37.71
C SER A 297 -5.99 -15.80 36.56
N SER A 298 -6.85 -16.36 35.71
CA SER A 298 -6.41 -17.03 34.48
C SER A 298 -5.62 -16.09 33.56
N GLN A 299 -5.99 -14.79 33.50
CA GLN A 299 -5.23 -13.78 32.78
C GLN A 299 -3.81 -13.59 33.33
N ASP A 300 -3.63 -13.64 34.67
CA ASP A 300 -2.31 -13.52 35.29
C ASP A 300 -1.42 -14.71 34.91
N ILE A 301 -1.99 -15.93 34.90
CA ILE A 301 -1.29 -17.15 34.48
C ILE A 301 -0.90 -17.08 33.01
N ILE A 302 -1.81 -16.67 32.12
CA ILE A 302 -1.51 -16.48 30.69
C ILE A 302 -0.42 -15.43 30.48
N SER A 303 -0.47 -14.33 31.23
CA SER A 303 0.54 -13.26 31.17
C SER A 303 1.90 -13.76 31.67
N ALA A 304 1.94 -14.50 32.78
CA ALA A 304 3.15 -15.08 33.34
C ALA A 304 3.78 -16.11 32.39
N LEU A 305 2.96 -16.96 31.77
CA LEU A 305 3.38 -17.92 30.76
C LEU A 305 4.02 -17.23 29.55
N LYS A 306 3.39 -16.17 29.02
CA LYS A 306 3.98 -15.36 27.92
C LYS A 306 5.33 -14.75 28.31
N ASN A 307 5.45 -14.22 29.53
CA ASN A 307 6.70 -13.65 30.03
C ASN A 307 7.81 -14.70 30.21
N PHE A 308 7.45 -15.89 30.69
CA PHE A 308 8.34 -17.03 30.80
C PHE A 308 8.83 -17.48 29.41
N GLU A 309 7.92 -17.72 28.46
CA GLU A 309 8.27 -18.11 27.08
C GLU A 309 9.22 -17.09 26.45
N ARG A 310 8.93 -15.79 26.61
CA ARG A 310 9.79 -14.71 26.13
C ARG A 310 11.18 -14.78 26.74
N SER A 311 11.29 -14.92 28.05
CA SER A 311 12.57 -14.97 28.75
C SER A 311 13.37 -16.21 28.36
N LEU A 312 12.72 -17.37 28.23
CA LEU A 312 13.33 -18.64 27.85
C LEU A 312 13.95 -18.57 26.44
N VAL A 313 13.15 -18.17 25.45
CA VAL A 313 13.60 -18.12 24.04
C VAL A 313 14.74 -17.12 23.89
N ARG A 314 14.63 -15.94 24.51
CA ARG A 314 15.67 -14.90 24.43
C ARG A 314 16.98 -15.36 25.05
N SER A 315 16.92 -15.94 26.25
CA SER A 315 18.10 -16.49 26.93
C SER A 315 18.78 -17.56 26.07
N LYS A 316 17.99 -18.46 25.47
CA LYS A 316 18.51 -19.51 24.59
C LYS A 316 19.18 -18.96 23.33
N ILE A 317 18.59 -17.95 22.69
CA ILE A 317 19.17 -17.28 21.51
C ILE A 317 20.52 -16.63 21.87
N VAL A 318 20.59 -15.97 23.02
CA VAL A 318 21.81 -15.30 23.51
C VAL A 318 22.90 -16.32 23.89
N GLU A 319 22.55 -17.40 24.59
CA GLU A 319 23.49 -18.41 25.08
C GLU A 319 24.04 -19.31 23.96
N THR A 320 23.16 -19.78 23.08
CA THR A 320 23.54 -20.75 22.02
C THR A 320 24.04 -20.08 20.75
N SER A 321 23.86 -18.77 20.62
CA SER A 321 24.07 -18.03 19.37
C SER A 321 23.36 -18.62 18.15
N SER A 322 22.24 -19.33 18.40
CA SER A 322 21.42 -19.99 17.40
C SER A 322 19.96 -19.59 17.57
N ARG A 323 19.26 -19.43 16.45
CA ARG A 323 17.82 -19.11 16.43
C ARG A 323 16.96 -20.35 16.61
N ILE A 324 15.64 -20.14 16.74
CA ILE A 324 14.64 -21.20 16.94
C ILE A 324 14.71 -22.25 15.82
N ASP A 325 15.00 -21.82 14.59
CA ASP A 325 15.11 -22.68 13.42
C ASP A 325 16.56 -23.11 13.09
N GLY A 326 17.51 -22.84 13.99
CA GLY A 326 18.92 -23.20 13.81
C GLY A 326 19.76 -22.23 12.96
N ARG A 327 19.17 -21.15 12.43
CA ARG A 327 19.93 -20.16 11.64
C ARG A 327 20.83 -19.29 12.50
N ALA A 328 21.89 -18.77 11.87
CA ALA A 328 22.64 -17.64 12.37
C ALA A 328 21.79 -16.35 12.37
N PHE A 329 22.22 -15.33 13.12
CA PHE A 329 21.50 -14.06 13.25
C PHE A 329 21.31 -13.31 11.93
N ASN A 330 22.27 -13.40 11.01
CA ASN A 330 22.19 -12.81 9.66
C ASN A 330 21.65 -13.78 8.60
N GLY A 331 21.29 -15.01 8.97
CA GLY A 331 20.82 -16.03 8.04
C GLY A 331 19.42 -15.72 7.49
N ILE A 332 19.24 -15.88 6.19
CA ILE A 332 17.96 -15.71 5.49
C ILE A 332 17.43 -17.10 5.14
N ARG A 333 16.12 -17.31 5.25
CA ARG A 333 15.49 -18.59 4.89
C ARG A 333 15.65 -18.88 3.40
N ASP A 334 15.52 -20.14 3.03
CA ASP A 334 15.52 -20.55 1.64
C ASP A 334 14.43 -19.83 0.84
N ILE A 335 14.76 -19.44 -0.39
CA ILE A 335 13.90 -18.67 -1.28
C ILE A 335 13.65 -19.49 -2.54
N GLU A 336 12.38 -19.71 -2.84
CA GLU A 336 11.90 -20.35 -4.05
C GLU A 336 10.97 -19.38 -4.78
N ILE A 337 11.16 -19.27 -6.10
CA ILE A 337 10.50 -18.26 -6.90
C ILE A 337 10.03 -18.91 -8.20
N GLU A 338 8.75 -18.75 -8.50
CA GLU A 338 8.17 -19.09 -9.80
C GLU A 338 7.49 -17.83 -10.39
N ILE A 339 7.60 -17.66 -11.70
CA ILE A 339 6.91 -16.61 -12.46
C ILE A 339 6.00 -17.24 -13.51
N ASP A 340 5.01 -16.50 -14.00
CA ASP A 340 4.03 -16.98 -14.98
C ASP A 340 3.25 -18.22 -14.50
N VAL A 341 2.95 -18.28 -13.21
CA VAL A 341 2.28 -19.40 -12.54
C VAL A 341 0.83 -19.54 -13.00
N LEU A 342 0.18 -18.42 -13.38
CA LEU A 342 -1.23 -18.39 -13.78
C LEU A 342 -1.40 -18.01 -15.28
N PRO A 343 -1.88 -18.93 -16.13
CA PRO A 343 -1.78 -18.80 -17.59
C PRO A 343 -2.64 -17.69 -18.21
N LYS A 344 -3.68 -17.24 -17.51
CA LYS A 344 -4.62 -16.20 -17.99
C LYS A 344 -4.36 -14.81 -17.40
N THR A 345 -3.44 -14.70 -16.46
CA THR A 345 -3.11 -13.41 -15.83
C THR A 345 -2.19 -12.58 -16.72
N HIS A 346 -2.15 -11.26 -16.55
CA HIS A 346 -1.22 -10.42 -17.31
C HIS A 346 0.23 -10.63 -16.83
N GLY A 347 0.42 -10.79 -15.53
CA GLY A 347 1.61 -11.40 -14.96
C GLY A 347 1.35 -11.98 -13.58
N SER A 348 2.17 -12.95 -13.19
CA SER A 348 2.05 -13.60 -11.88
C SER A 348 3.40 -14.08 -11.36
N ALA A 349 3.54 -14.11 -10.04
CA ALA A 349 4.69 -14.66 -9.35
C ALA A 349 4.24 -15.39 -8.08
N LEU A 350 4.86 -16.53 -7.80
CA LEU A 350 4.80 -17.19 -6.50
C LEU A 350 6.17 -17.00 -5.84
N PHE A 351 6.20 -16.17 -4.81
CA PHE A 351 7.41 -15.92 -4.03
C PHE A 351 7.28 -16.63 -2.69
N THR A 352 8.19 -17.57 -2.42
CA THR A 352 8.25 -18.34 -1.17
C THR A 352 9.58 -18.08 -0.48
N ARG A 353 9.55 -17.72 0.80
CA ARG A 353 10.72 -17.57 1.67
C ARG A 353 10.50 -18.32 2.98
N GLY A 354 11.12 -19.49 3.12
CA GLY A 354 10.76 -20.47 4.14
C GLY A 354 9.25 -20.72 4.16
N ASN A 355 8.61 -20.62 5.31
CA ASN A 355 7.15 -20.81 5.45
C ASN A 355 6.33 -19.51 5.27
N THR A 356 6.83 -18.55 4.48
CA THR A 356 6.08 -17.36 4.07
C THR A 356 5.98 -17.35 2.55
N GLN A 357 4.75 -17.37 2.04
CA GLN A 357 4.47 -17.47 0.62
C GLN A 357 3.43 -16.43 0.19
N ALA A 358 3.71 -15.75 -0.92
CA ALA A 358 2.81 -14.80 -1.54
C ALA A 358 2.61 -15.17 -3.02
N LEU A 359 1.36 -15.43 -3.39
CA LEU A 359 0.93 -15.48 -4.78
C LEU A 359 0.54 -14.06 -5.20
N VAL A 360 1.33 -13.46 -6.06
CA VAL A 360 1.15 -12.08 -6.50
C VAL A 360 0.77 -12.05 -7.97
N VAL A 361 -0.31 -11.33 -8.28
CA VAL A 361 -0.88 -11.25 -9.62
C VAL A 361 -1.02 -9.80 -10.03
N THR A 362 -0.55 -9.48 -11.23
CA THR A 362 -0.66 -8.16 -11.84
C THR A 362 -1.69 -8.18 -12.97
N ALA A 363 -2.54 -7.16 -12.98
CA ALA A 363 -3.50 -6.90 -14.03
C ALA A 363 -3.36 -5.45 -14.53
N LEU A 364 -3.04 -5.31 -15.81
CA LEU A 364 -3.15 -4.06 -16.56
C LEU A 364 -4.61 -3.70 -16.88
N GLY A 365 -4.92 -2.41 -16.82
CA GLY A 365 -6.18 -1.79 -17.20
C GLY A 365 -5.97 -0.46 -17.93
N THR A 366 -7.07 0.19 -18.28
CA THR A 366 -7.14 1.48 -18.98
C THR A 366 -7.30 2.64 -18.00
N PRO A 367 -7.23 3.91 -18.45
CA PRO A 367 -7.51 5.07 -17.58
C PRO A 367 -8.92 5.12 -16.96
N GLN A 368 -9.87 4.28 -17.41
CA GLN A 368 -11.18 4.12 -16.76
C GLN A 368 -11.14 3.22 -15.53
N ASP A 369 -10.15 2.33 -15.46
CA ASP A 369 -9.95 1.42 -14.34
C ASP A 369 -9.21 2.10 -13.18
N GLU A 370 -8.78 3.35 -13.35
CA GLU A 370 -8.20 4.18 -12.30
C GLU A 370 -9.19 4.37 -11.15
N GLN A 371 -8.70 4.24 -9.93
CA GLN A 371 -9.51 4.47 -8.76
C GLN A 371 -9.64 5.97 -8.53
N ILE A 372 -10.88 6.49 -8.55
CA ILE A 372 -11.17 7.84 -8.09
C ILE A 372 -11.18 7.82 -6.56
N VAL A 373 -10.21 8.51 -5.95
CA VAL A 373 -10.09 8.66 -4.51
C VAL A 373 -10.61 10.05 -4.14
N ASP A 374 -11.76 10.09 -3.46
CA ASP A 374 -12.29 11.31 -2.82
C ASP A 374 -11.50 11.51 -1.51
N ASP A 375 -10.41 12.28 -1.60
CA ASP A 375 -9.51 12.57 -0.49
C ASP A 375 -9.72 14.02 0.01
N LEU A 376 -9.23 14.30 1.21
CA LEU A 376 -9.27 15.64 1.80
C LEU A 376 -8.42 16.65 1.03
N ASP A 377 -7.35 16.18 0.38
CA ASP A 377 -6.48 17.00 -0.47
C ASP A 377 -7.07 17.25 -1.87
N GLY A 378 -8.25 16.69 -2.16
CA GLY A 378 -8.92 16.78 -3.46
C GLY A 378 -9.11 15.41 -4.11
N ASP A 379 -9.93 15.40 -5.17
CA ASP A 379 -10.20 14.18 -5.93
C ASP A 379 -8.98 13.86 -6.78
N ARG A 380 -8.40 12.68 -6.56
CA ARG A 380 -7.27 12.18 -7.35
C ARG A 380 -7.60 10.86 -8.02
N ARG A 381 -6.93 10.58 -9.13
CA ARG A 381 -7.02 9.30 -9.81
C ARG A 381 -5.76 8.50 -9.53
N GLU A 382 -5.92 7.39 -8.83
CA GLU A 382 -4.85 6.45 -8.55
C GLU A 382 -4.78 5.43 -9.70
N ASN A 383 -3.64 5.38 -10.38
CA ASN A 383 -3.37 4.45 -11.47
C ASN A 383 -2.53 3.25 -11.02
N PHE A 384 -1.96 3.27 -9.80
CA PHE A 384 -1.29 2.11 -9.22
C PHE A 384 -2.03 1.62 -7.98
N LEU A 385 -2.61 0.43 -8.08
CA LEU A 385 -3.40 -0.21 -7.03
C LEU A 385 -2.64 -1.42 -6.50
N LEU A 386 -2.42 -1.51 -5.19
CA LEU A 386 -1.87 -2.72 -4.57
C LEU A 386 -2.81 -3.17 -3.44
N HIS A 387 -3.43 -4.32 -3.65
CA HIS A 387 -4.31 -4.95 -2.67
C HIS A 387 -3.60 -6.14 -2.05
N TYR A 388 -3.64 -6.20 -0.72
CA TYR A 388 -3.03 -7.25 0.07
C TYR A 388 -4.14 -7.97 0.83
N ASN A 389 -4.15 -9.29 0.74
CA ASN A 389 -5.12 -10.15 1.40
C ASN A 389 -4.40 -11.17 2.29
N PHE A 390 -4.90 -11.34 3.52
CA PHE A 390 -4.33 -12.28 4.49
C PHE A 390 -5.41 -13.25 4.98
N PRO A 391 -5.69 -14.30 4.21
CA PRO A 391 -6.71 -15.27 4.57
C PRO A 391 -6.25 -16.12 5.77
N PRO A 392 -7.20 -16.61 6.60
CA PRO A 392 -6.87 -17.31 7.85
C PRO A 392 -6.14 -18.64 7.63
N TYR A 393 -6.33 -19.28 6.48
CA TYR A 393 -5.62 -20.51 6.14
C TYR A 393 -4.11 -20.30 6.00
N ALA A 394 -3.64 -19.07 5.75
CA ALA A 394 -2.21 -18.76 5.63
C ALA A 394 -1.43 -19.00 6.93
N VAL A 395 -2.12 -18.98 8.07
CA VAL A 395 -1.57 -19.31 9.40
C VAL A 395 -2.13 -20.62 9.95
N GLY A 396 -2.95 -21.35 9.17
CA GLY A 396 -3.58 -22.60 9.60
C GLY A 396 -4.79 -22.41 10.51
N GLU A 397 -5.38 -21.21 10.57
CA GLU A 397 -6.54 -20.91 11.42
C GLU A 397 -7.86 -21.00 10.64
N SER A 398 -8.96 -21.19 11.37
CA SER A 398 -10.32 -21.16 10.83
C SER A 398 -11.03 -19.88 11.25
N ALA A 399 -11.27 -18.97 10.30
CA ALA A 399 -12.07 -17.76 10.51
C ALA A 399 -12.94 -17.44 9.29
N ALA A 400 -14.04 -16.72 9.50
CA ALA A 400 -14.89 -16.24 8.41
C ALA A 400 -14.15 -15.17 7.60
N LEU A 401 -14.19 -15.27 6.27
CA LEU A 401 -13.67 -14.24 5.39
C LEU A 401 -14.50 -12.96 5.52
N ARG A 402 -13.82 -11.84 5.76
CA ARG A 402 -14.41 -10.50 5.92
C ARG A 402 -13.76 -9.54 4.94
N ALA A 403 -14.29 -8.32 4.87
CA ALA A 403 -13.62 -7.24 4.16
C ALA A 403 -12.23 -6.97 4.77
N PRO A 404 -11.26 -6.45 3.97
CA PRO A 404 -9.92 -6.19 4.44
C PRO A 404 -9.88 -5.37 5.73
N GLY A 405 -9.18 -5.89 6.73
CA GLY A 405 -8.98 -5.23 8.01
C GLY A 405 -7.89 -4.18 7.96
N ARG A 406 -7.69 -3.49 9.09
CA ARG A 406 -6.65 -2.46 9.24
C ARG A 406 -5.26 -2.98 8.88
N ARG A 407 -4.91 -4.21 9.29
CA ARG A 407 -3.58 -4.79 9.04
C ARG A 407 -3.33 -5.03 7.55
N GLU A 408 -4.33 -5.54 6.85
CA GLU A 408 -4.24 -5.81 5.41
C GLU A 408 -4.06 -4.52 4.61
N ILE A 409 -4.85 -3.49 4.92
CA ILE A 409 -4.70 -2.16 4.30
C ILE A 409 -3.30 -1.57 4.61
N GLY A 410 -2.83 -1.69 5.86
CA GLY A 410 -1.51 -1.21 6.25
C GLY A 410 -0.36 -1.92 5.55
N HIS A 411 -0.40 -3.25 5.46
CA HIS A 411 0.62 -4.04 4.76
C HIS A 411 0.59 -3.79 3.26
N GLY A 412 -0.60 -3.71 2.66
CA GLY A 412 -0.77 -3.33 1.26
C GLY A 412 -0.18 -1.94 0.98
N LYS A 413 -0.46 -0.96 1.85
CA LYS A 413 0.13 0.38 1.68
C LYS A 413 1.64 0.37 1.85
N LEU A 414 2.21 -0.39 2.78
CA LEU A 414 3.67 -0.53 2.91
C LEU A 414 4.29 -1.09 1.62
N ALA A 415 3.72 -2.16 1.06
CA ALA A 415 4.21 -2.72 -0.18
C ALA A 415 4.02 -1.77 -1.37
N TRP A 416 2.90 -1.02 -1.40
CA TRP A 416 2.64 0.00 -2.41
C TRP A 416 3.71 1.11 -2.37
N LYS A 417 4.06 1.59 -1.18
CA LYS A 417 5.13 2.59 -0.96
C LYS A 417 6.47 2.10 -1.48
N ALA A 418 6.79 0.83 -1.25
CA ALA A 418 8.04 0.22 -1.68
C ALA A 418 8.17 0.14 -3.22
N ILE A 419 7.06 -0.05 -3.93
CA ILE A 419 7.05 -0.26 -5.39
C ILE A 419 6.85 1.03 -6.18
N ARG A 420 6.09 2.02 -5.67
CA ARG A 420 5.68 3.18 -6.48
C ARG A 420 6.84 3.94 -7.13
N TYR A 421 7.98 4.02 -6.43
CA TYR A 421 9.15 4.80 -6.87
C TYR A 421 9.99 4.13 -7.96
N VAL A 422 9.71 2.86 -8.26
CA VAL A 422 10.33 2.16 -9.40
C VAL A 422 9.36 2.00 -10.57
N LEU A 423 8.12 2.45 -10.46
CA LEU A 423 7.17 2.38 -11.56
C LEU A 423 7.54 3.39 -12.66
N PRO A 424 7.26 3.06 -13.93
CA PRO A 424 7.41 4.01 -15.02
C PRO A 424 6.41 5.16 -14.91
N GLU A 425 6.77 6.28 -15.52
CA GLU A 425 5.84 7.40 -15.69
C GLU A 425 4.67 7.01 -16.60
N LYS A 426 3.52 7.66 -16.39
CA LYS A 426 2.30 7.39 -17.17
C LYS A 426 2.47 7.66 -18.67
N SER A 427 3.36 8.58 -19.05
CA SER A 427 3.69 8.84 -20.45
C SER A 427 4.34 7.63 -21.14
N ASP A 428 5.13 6.88 -20.39
CA ASP A 428 5.98 5.81 -20.92
C ASP A 428 5.26 4.46 -20.86
N PHE A 429 4.40 4.29 -19.85
CA PHE A 429 3.56 3.11 -19.70
C PHE A 429 2.13 3.52 -19.31
N PRO A 430 1.25 3.82 -20.29
CA PRO A 430 -0.05 4.48 -20.08
C PRO A 430 -1.15 3.53 -19.56
N TYR A 431 -0.80 2.63 -18.65
CA TYR A 431 -1.69 1.62 -18.07
C TYR A 431 -2.06 1.94 -16.63
N THR A 432 -3.25 1.55 -16.24
CA THR A 432 -3.58 1.33 -14.82
C THR A 432 -3.02 -0.02 -14.41
N ILE A 433 -2.31 -0.08 -13.29
CA ILE A 433 -1.66 -1.28 -12.79
C ILE A 433 -2.33 -1.69 -11.49
N ARG A 434 -2.94 -2.88 -11.47
CA ARG A 434 -3.44 -3.49 -10.23
C ARG A 434 -2.61 -4.71 -9.88
N VAL A 435 -1.99 -4.67 -8.71
CA VAL A 435 -1.31 -5.80 -8.08
C VAL A 435 -2.19 -6.33 -6.96
N VAL A 436 -2.39 -7.63 -6.91
CA VAL A 436 -3.06 -8.33 -5.81
C VAL A 436 -2.10 -9.36 -5.24
N SER A 437 -1.87 -9.29 -3.94
CA SER A 437 -1.07 -10.27 -3.20
C SER A 437 -1.97 -11.11 -2.31
N GLU A 438 -2.07 -12.39 -2.64
CA GLU A 438 -2.72 -13.40 -1.81
C GLU A 438 -1.64 -14.10 -0.99
N ILE A 439 -1.66 -13.90 0.33
CA ILE A 439 -0.75 -14.63 1.22
C ILE A 439 -1.28 -16.04 1.41
N THR A 440 -0.49 -17.02 0.97
CA THR A 440 -0.87 -18.44 1.03
C THR A 440 -0.26 -19.15 2.24
N GLU A 441 0.89 -18.66 2.72
CA GLU A 441 1.56 -19.11 3.93
C GLU A 441 2.21 -17.93 4.65
N SER A 442 2.23 -17.93 5.98
CA SER A 442 2.86 -16.87 6.75
C SER A 442 3.55 -17.37 8.01
N ASP A 443 4.86 -17.15 8.04
CA ASP A 443 5.71 -17.39 9.21
C ASP A 443 6.78 -16.31 9.37
N GLY A 444 6.48 -15.10 8.91
CA GLY A 444 7.39 -13.97 9.00
C GLY A 444 7.20 -13.01 7.83
N SER A 445 6.84 -11.77 8.15
CA SER A 445 6.69 -10.63 7.24
C SER A 445 6.24 -10.93 5.81
N SER A 446 5.02 -11.45 5.69
CA SER A 446 4.30 -11.58 4.43
C SER A 446 4.22 -10.29 3.62
N SER A 447 4.24 -9.11 4.26
CA SER A 447 4.30 -7.82 3.57
C SER A 447 5.57 -7.61 2.73
N MET A 448 6.71 -8.18 3.15
CA MET A 448 7.96 -8.12 2.38
C MET A 448 8.00 -9.18 1.28
N ALA A 449 7.38 -10.34 1.51
CA ALA A 449 7.12 -11.32 0.45
C ALA A 449 6.23 -10.71 -0.66
N THR A 450 5.23 -9.90 -0.28
CA THR A 450 4.40 -9.13 -1.23
C THR A 450 5.24 -8.17 -2.06
N VAL A 451 6.20 -7.44 -1.47
CA VAL A 451 7.09 -6.54 -2.23
C VAL A 451 7.90 -7.32 -3.27
N CYS A 452 8.55 -8.39 -2.86
CA CYS A 452 9.35 -9.23 -3.76
C CYS A 452 8.47 -9.83 -4.87
N GLY A 453 7.33 -10.42 -4.52
CA GLY A 453 6.39 -11.00 -5.47
C GLY A 453 5.77 -9.96 -6.40
N ALA A 454 5.50 -8.73 -5.93
CA ALA A 454 5.01 -7.63 -6.76
C ALA A 454 6.06 -7.19 -7.77
N SER A 455 7.32 -7.04 -7.36
CA SER A 455 8.43 -6.74 -8.28
C SER A 455 8.51 -7.78 -9.40
N LEU A 456 8.49 -9.07 -9.05
CA LEU A 456 8.54 -10.17 -10.01
C LEU A 456 7.31 -10.20 -10.94
N ALA A 457 6.10 -10.05 -10.39
CA ALA A 457 4.87 -10.09 -11.16
C ALA A 457 4.74 -8.89 -12.11
N LEU A 458 5.24 -7.71 -11.73
CA LEU A 458 5.33 -6.54 -12.62
C LEU A 458 6.30 -6.79 -13.78
N MET A 459 7.46 -7.38 -13.50
CA MET A 459 8.45 -7.74 -14.53
C MET A 459 7.92 -8.82 -15.47
N ASP A 460 7.26 -9.86 -14.94
CA ASP A 460 6.58 -10.90 -15.73
C ASP A 460 5.46 -10.33 -16.60
N THR A 461 4.79 -9.27 -16.14
CA THR A 461 3.76 -8.59 -16.92
C THR A 461 4.36 -7.84 -18.11
N GLY A 462 5.61 -7.41 -18.02
CA GLY A 462 6.25 -6.49 -18.98
C GLY A 462 6.08 -5.02 -18.59
N VAL A 463 5.82 -4.71 -17.31
CA VAL A 463 5.87 -3.32 -16.81
C VAL A 463 7.33 -2.90 -16.75
N PRO A 464 7.77 -1.82 -17.43
CA PRO A 464 9.16 -1.39 -17.44
C PRO A 464 9.52 -0.67 -16.13
N ILE A 465 9.64 -1.42 -15.03
CA ILE A 465 10.08 -0.89 -13.75
C ILE A 465 11.55 -0.49 -13.82
N LYS A 466 11.93 0.59 -13.14
CA LYS A 466 13.29 1.14 -13.13
C LYS A 466 14.34 0.13 -12.63
N ALA A 467 13.99 -0.63 -11.59
CA ALA A 467 14.83 -1.67 -10.99
C ALA A 467 13.96 -2.62 -10.14
N PRO A 468 14.39 -3.89 -9.97
CA PRO A 468 13.72 -4.81 -9.07
C PRO A 468 13.83 -4.35 -7.60
N VAL A 469 12.78 -4.59 -6.82
CA VAL A 469 12.68 -4.20 -5.41
C VAL A 469 12.51 -5.45 -4.55
N ALA A 470 13.36 -5.61 -3.54
CA ALA A 470 13.19 -6.65 -2.52
C ALA A 470 12.91 -6.04 -1.16
N GLY A 471 12.29 -6.84 -0.30
CA GLY A 471 12.01 -6.50 1.10
C GLY A 471 12.55 -7.54 2.07
N ILE A 472 13.06 -7.06 3.21
CA ILE A 472 13.45 -7.90 4.34
C ILE A 472 12.82 -7.39 5.64
N ALA A 473 12.48 -8.33 6.53
CA ALA A 473 12.07 -8.01 7.88
C ALA A 473 13.16 -8.39 8.86
N MET A 474 13.34 -7.53 9.85
CA MET A 474 14.45 -7.52 10.76
C MET A 474 13.91 -7.38 12.18
N GLY A 475 14.61 -7.98 13.14
CA GLY A 475 14.25 -7.91 14.55
C GLY A 475 15.44 -7.54 15.42
N LEU A 476 15.15 -7.13 16.65
CA LEU A 476 16.16 -6.87 17.66
C LEU A 476 15.77 -7.55 18.97
N ILE A 477 16.74 -8.16 19.63
CA ILE A 477 16.65 -8.60 21.02
C ILE A 477 17.68 -7.82 21.82
N LYS A 478 17.27 -7.13 22.89
CA LYS A 478 18.12 -6.34 23.77
C LYS A 478 18.00 -6.84 25.21
N GLU A 479 19.12 -7.28 25.78
CA GLU A 479 19.24 -7.70 27.18
C GLU A 479 20.29 -6.84 27.89
N GLY A 480 19.83 -5.89 28.70
CA GLY A 480 20.69 -4.85 29.28
C GLY A 480 21.40 -4.04 28.17
N GLU A 481 22.73 -4.05 28.18
CA GLU A 481 23.56 -3.40 27.16
C GLU A 481 23.84 -4.27 25.93
N LYS A 482 23.57 -5.58 26.00
CA LYS A 482 23.79 -6.49 24.86
C LYS A 482 22.59 -6.44 23.93
N PHE A 483 22.85 -6.44 22.63
CA PHE A 483 21.81 -6.53 21.62
C PHE A 483 22.19 -7.51 20.49
N ILE A 484 21.18 -8.13 19.91
CA ILE A 484 21.29 -9.08 18.80
C ILE A 484 20.32 -8.64 17.71
N ILE A 485 20.81 -8.48 16.49
CA ILE A 485 20.04 -8.11 15.31
C ILE A 485 19.74 -9.37 14.50
N LEU A 486 18.46 -9.64 14.25
CA LEU A 486 17.97 -10.80 13.53
C LEU A 486 17.54 -10.41 12.12
N SER A 487 18.05 -11.12 11.11
CA SER A 487 17.64 -11.00 9.71
C SER A 487 16.55 -12.00 9.36
N ASP A 488 15.57 -11.58 8.56
CA ASP A 488 14.46 -12.43 8.10
C ASP A 488 13.76 -13.15 9.26
N ILE A 489 13.13 -12.35 10.12
CA ILE A 489 12.49 -12.82 11.36
C ILE A 489 11.31 -13.75 11.11
N LEU A 490 11.14 -14.70 12.02
CA LEU A 490 9.98 -15.57 12.15
C LEU A 490 8.82 -14.85 12.85
N GLY A 491 7.61 -15.41 12.77
CA GLY A 491 6.46 -14.91 13.54
C GLY A 491 6.71 -14.94 15.06
N ASP A 492 7.33 -16.02 15.54
CA ASP A 492 7.73 -16.18 16.95
C ASP A 492 8.74 -15.10 17.37
N GLU A 493 9.72 -14.82 16.52
CA GLU A 493 10.79 -13.84 16.82
C GLU A 493 10.29 -12.40 16.77
N ASP A 494 9.32 -12.08 15.90
CA ASP A 494 8.60 -10.80 15.96
C ASP A 494 7.94 -10.65 17.33
N HIS A 495 7.09 -11.62 17.73
CA HIS A 495 6.34 -11.54 18.98
C HIS A 495 7.23 -11.31 20.22
N LEU A 496 8.42 -11.93 20.24
CA LEU A 496 9.33 -11.93 21.38
C LEU A 496 10.44 -10.86 21.33
N GLY A 497 10.64 -10.26 20.15
CA GLY A 497 11.62 -9.20 19.91
C GLY A 497 11.23 -7.87 20.55
N ASP A 498 12.20 -6.96 20.65
CA ASP A 498 12.04 -5.61 21.22
C ASP A 498 11.80 -4.53 20.16
N MET A 499 12.10 -4.86 18.91
CA MET A 499 11.87 -4.03 17.76
C MET A 499 11.70 -4.92 16.54
N ASP A 500 10.73 -4.59 15.71
CA ASP A 500 10.57 -5.13 14.37
C ASP A 500 10.66 -4.00 13.36
N PHE A 501 11.40 -4.22 12.28
CA PHE A 501 11.41 -3.27 11.18
C PHE A 501 11.53 -3.95 9.84
N LYS A 502 11.04 -3.26 8.83
CA LYS A 502 10.87 -3.75 7.46
C LYS A 502 11.54 -2.76 6.55
N VAL A 503 12.46 -3.24 5.74
CA VAL A 503 13.20 -2.43 4.77
C VAL A 503 12.95 -2.99 3.39
N ALA A 504 12.52 -2.13 2.48
CA ALA A 504 12.39 -2.43 1.07
C ALA A 504 13.22 -1.46 0.24
N GLY A 505 13.71 -1.92 -0.91
CA GLY A 505 14.50 -1.10 -1.80
C GLY A 505 15.11 -1.87 -2.95
N THR A 506 15.79 -1.12 -3.80
CA THR A 506 16.59 -1.63 -4.92
C THR A 506 18.04 -1.82 -4.46
N SER A 507 18.93 -2.17 -5.40
CA SER A 507 20.38 -2.12 -5.18
C SER A 507 20.91 -0.70 -4.92
N SER A 508 20.21 0.33 -5.40
CA SER A 508 20.65 1.73 -5.32
C SER A 508 20.27 2.40 -4.00
N GLY A 509 19.18 1.96 -3.36
CA GLY A 509 18.74 2.56 -2.10
C GLY A 509 17.41 2.01 -1.59
N ILE A 510 16.98 2.56 -0.45
CA ILE A 510 15.71 2.26 0.23
C ILE A 510 14.57 2.96 -0.50
N THR A 511 13.50 2.23 -0.76
CA THR A 511 12.23 2.76 -1.27
C THR A 511 11.14 2.84 -0.20
N ALA A 512 11.20 1.99 0.82
CA ALA A 512 10.34 2.10 1.99
C ALA A 512 11.03 1.55 3.24
N LEU A 513 10.81 2.21 4.38
CA LEU A 513 11.26 1.79 5.69
C LEU A 513 10.11 1.95 6.69
N GLN A 514 9.80 0.87 7.41
CA GLN A 514 8.84 0.84 8.50
C GLN A 514 9.52 0.26 9.74
N MET A 515 9.43 0.93 10.88
CA MET A 515 9.98 0.47 12.15
C MET A 515 8.93 0.57 13.25
N ASP A 516 8.89 -0.42 14.13
CA ASP A 516 8.06 -0.48 15.32
C ASP A 516 8.91 -0.91 16.51
N MET A 517 9.00 -0.05 17.51
CA MET A 517 9.74 -0.32 18.75
C MET A 517 8.76 -0.70 19.84
N LYS A 518 9.03 -1.84 20.50
CA LYS A 518 8.22 -2.34 21.62
C LYS A 518 8.77 -1.89 22.97
N ILE A 519 10.03 -1.46 23.00
CA ILE A 519 10.68 -0.88 24.18
C ILE A 519 11.28 0.49 23.85
N SER A 520 11.44 1.32 24.86
CA SER A 520 12.22 2.56 24.76
C SER A 520 13.73 2.29 24.87
N GLY A 521 14.55 3.22 24.41
CA GLY A 521 16.00 3.21 24.61
C GLY A 521 16.82 2.38 23.61
N ILE A 522 16.35 2.26 22.36
CA ILE A 522 17.19 1.79 21.24
C ILE A 522 17.95 3.01 20.70
N SER A 523 19.28 2.95 20.69
CA SER A 523 20.11 4.05 20.22
C SER A 523 20.12 4.13 18.69
N ILE A 524 20.43 5.32 18.18
CA ILE A 524 20.60 5.58 16.74
C ILE A 524 21.69 4.66 16.15
N GLU A 525 22.74 4.34 16.91
CA GLU A 525 23.80 3.42 16.50
C GLU A 525 23.28 1.99 16.27
N VAL A 526 22.36 1.52 17.10
CA VAL A 526 21.73 0.20 16.91
C VAL A 526 20.86 0.21 15.65
N ILE A 527 20.14 1.30 15.39
CA ILE A 527 19.35 1.47 14.16
C ILE A 527 20.27 1.43 12.93
N GLU A 528 21.41 2.13 12.97
CA GLU A 528 22.40 2.13 11.89
C GLU A 528 22.92 0.72 11.57
N LYS A 529 23.40 0.00 12.59
CA LYS A 529 23.87 -1.39 12.44
C LYS A 529 22.77 -2.30 11.87
N SER A 530 21.54 -2.08 12.30
CA SER A 530 20.38 -2.84 11.83
C SER A 530 20.09 -2.56 10.36
N LEU A 531 20.16 -1.30 9.91
CA LEU A 531 19.98 -0.92 8.50
C LEU A 531 21.07 -1.52 7.60
N LEU A 532 22.32 -1.56 8.07
CA LEU A 532 23.42 -2.18 7.31
C LEU A 532 23.22 -3.69 7.15
N GLN A 533 22.88 -4.40 8.22
CA GLN A 533 22.56 -5.83 8.12
C GLN A 533 21.31 -6.10 7.25
N ALA A 534 20.33 -5.18 7.28
CA ALA A 534 19.15 -5.26 6.42
C ALA A 534 19.52 -5.06 4.94
N LYS A 535 20.46 -4.16 4.64
CA LYS A 535 20.96 -3.95 3.28
C LYS A 535 21.57 -5.24 2.73
N ASP A 536 22.46 -5.88 3.47
CA ASP A 536 23.09 -7.13 3.07
C ASP A 536 22.04 -8.20 2.78
N GLY A 537 21.04 -8.33 3.66
CA GLY A 537 19.99 -9.32 3.46
C GLY A 537 19.04 -9.00 2.32
N ARG A 538 18.73 -7.72 2.09
CA ARG A 538 17.97 -7.27 0.92
C ARG A 538 18.71 -7.59 -0.37
N MET A 539 20.04 -7.38 -0.42
CA MET A 539 20.85 -7.70 -1.60
C MET A 539 20.83 -9.20 -1.89
N HIS A 540 20.97 -10.03 -0.86
CA HIS A 540 20.87 -11.48 -1.02
C HIS A 540 19.51 -11.92 -1.63
N ILE A 541 18.40 -11.32 -1.18
CA ILE A 541 17.07 -11.62 -1.73
C ILE A 541 16.95 -11.15 -3.19
N LEU A 542 17.45 -9.95 -3.51
CA LEU A 542 17.49 -9.44 -4.88
C LEU A 542 18.30 -10.37 -5.79
N ASP A 543 19.46 -10.85 -5.34
CA ASP A 543 20.28 -11.79 -6.12
C ASP A 543 19.49 -13.05 -6.46
N LYS A 544 18.72 -13.61 -5.51
CA LYS A 544 17.84 -14.76 -5.75
C LYS A 544 16.73 -14.45 -6.75
N MET A 545 16.12 -13.27 -6.67
CA MET A 545 15.09 -12.82 -7.62
C MET A 545 15.66 -12.68 -9.03
N ASN A 546 16.85 -12.09 -9.15
CA ASN A 546 17.54 -11.84 -10.41
C ASN A 546 18.01 -13.14 -11.09
N LEU A 547 18.12 -14.27 -10.38
CA LEU A 547 18.36 -15.58 -11.01
C LEU A 547 17.16 -16.06 -11.84
N VAL A 548 15.95 -15.57 -11.56
CA VAL A 548 14.72 -15.97 -12.26
C VAL A 548 14.36 -14.97 -13.35
N ILE A 549 14.38 -13.67 -13.04
CA ILE A 549 14.09 -12.60 -14.00
C ILE A 549 14.89 -11.35 -13.61
N GLN A 550 15.77 -10.90 -14.50
CA GLN A 550 16.66 -9.75 -14.27
C GLN A 550 16.04 -8.43 -14.70
N GLU A 551 15.28 -8.46 -15.80
CA GLU A 551 14.65 -7.30 -16.41
C GLU A 551 13.20 -7.64 -16.77
N SER A 552 12.35 -6.63 -16.87
CA SER A 552 10.97 -6.82 -17.31
C SER A 552 10.91 -7.44 -18.71
N ARG A 553 9.87 -8.26 -18.96
CA ARG A 553 9.64 -8.78 -20.31
C ARG A 553 9.50 -7.63 -21.31
N GLU A 554 10.12 -7.77 -22.48
CA GLU A 554 10.06 -6.75 -23.55
C GLU A 554 8.64 -6.49 -24.06
N CYS A 555 7.78 -7.51 -24.01
CA CYS A 555 6.42 -7.44 -24.52
C CYS A 555 5.42 -7.92 -23.46
N ILE A 556 4.32 -7.18 -23.32
CA ILE A 556 3.14 -7.58 -22.55
C ILE A 556 2.44 -8.79 -23.22
N LYS A 557 1.86 -9.71 -22.44
CA LYS A 557 1.20 -10.94 -22.96
C LYS A 557 0.06 -10.62 -23.93
N ASN A 558 -0.23 -11.51 -24.89
CA ASN A 558 -1.19 -11.25 -25.99
C ASN A 558 -2.64 -10.96 -25.53
N HIS A 559 -3.06 -11.53 -24.40
CA HIS A 559 -4.37 -11.30 -23.79
C HIS A 559 -4.41 -10.12 -22.82
N ALA A 560 -3.30 -9.40 -22.65
CA ALA A 560 -3.29 -8.15 -21.89
C ALA A 560 -3.83 -6.99 -22.75
N PRO A 561 -4.52 -6.02 -22.14
CA PRO A 561 -5.00 -4.84 -22.84
C PRO A 561 -3.89 -4.16 -23.64
N ARG A 562 -4.23 -3.72 -24.85
CA ARG A 562 -3.34 -2.97 -25.75
C ARG A 562 -3.80 -1.53 -25.81
N ILE A 563 -2.82 -0.64 -25.76
CA ILE A 563 -3.00 0.80 -25.94
C ILE A 563 -2.15 1.20 -27.13
N GLU A 564 -2.79 1.74 -28.16
CA GLU A 564 -2.09 2.28 -29.32
C GLU A 564 -2.51 3.72 -29.55
N SER A 565 -1.54 4.55 -29.91
CA SER A 565 -1.76 5.94 -30.27
C SER A 565 -1.48 6.12 -31.75
N ILE A 566 -2.43 6.70 -32.48
CA ILE A 566 -2.26 7.11 -33.88
C ILE A 566 -2.57 8.60 -34.01
N PHE A 567 -1.92 9.26 -34.97
CA PHE A 567 -2.19 10.67 -35.25
C PHE A 567 -3.05 10.81 -36.50
N ILE A 568 -4.11 11.63 -36.40
CA ILE A 568 -4.97 12.00 -37.52
C ILE A 568 -4.98 13.52 -37.70
N ASN A 569 -5.17 13.98 -38.94
CA ASN A 569 -5.32 15.40 -39.20
C ASN A 569 -6.55 15.98 -38.48
N LYS A 570 -6.41 17.16 -37.87
CA LYS A 570 -7.45 17.83 -37.07
C LYS A 570 -8.78 17.99 -37.82
N ASP A 571 -8.71 18.28 -39.13
CA ASP A 571 -9.89 18.43 -39.98
C ASP A 571 -10.69 17.13 -40.16
N LYS A 572 -10.06 15.98 -39.89
CA LYS A 572 -10.66 14.65 -40.03
C LYS A 572 -11.27 14.12 -38.73
N ILE A 573 -11.01 14.78 -37.59
CA ILE A 573 -11.60 14.40 -36.28
C ILE A 573 -13.12 14.28 -36.38
N ARG A 574 -13.77 15.26 -37.05
CA ARG A 574 -15.22 15.27 -37.25
C ARG A 574 -15.74 14.05 -38.01
N ASN A 575 -14.96 13.51 -38.95
CA ASN A 575 -15.33 12.35 -39.75
C ASN A 575 -15.25 11.05 -38.93
N VAL A 576 -14.22 10.93 -38.07
CA VAL A 576 -14.04 9.77 -37.20
C VAL A 576 -15.12 9.74 -36.10
N ILE A 577 -15.47 10.89 -35.52
CA ILE A 577 -16.56 10.97 -34.53
C ILE A 577 -17.92 10.72 -35.21
N GLY A 578 -18.15 11.34 -36.37
CA GLY A 578 -19.43 11.31 -37.07
C GLY A 578 -20.51 12.17 -36.39
N SER A 579 -21.66 12.33 -37.05
CA SER A 579 -22.78 13.11 -36.50
C SER A 579 -23.30 12.49 -35.19
N GLY A 580 -23.22 13.23 -34.08
CA GLY A 580 -23.67 12.76 -32.76
C GLY A 580 -22.85 11.60 -32.19
N GLY A 581 -21.63 11.36 -32.69
CA GLY A 581 -20.78 10.25 -32.24
C GLY A 581 -21.15 8.89 -32.87
N LYS A 582 -21.93 8.87 -33.97
CA LYS A 582 -22.39 7.63 -34.60
C LYS A 582 -21.23 6.73 -35.05
N ASN A 583 -20.25 7.29 -35.76
CA ASN A 583 -19.16 6.51 -36.34
C ASN A 583 -18.24 5.93 -35.27
N ILE A 584 -17.89 6.74 -34.25
CA ILE A 584 -17.06 6.27 -33.15
C ILE A 584 -17.76 5.19 -32.31
N ARG A 585 -19.08 5.30 -32.10
CA ARG A 585 -19.86 4.23 -31.45
C ARG A 585 -19.84 2.94 -32.27
N GLU A 586 -20.01 3.03 -33.59
CA GLU A 586 -19.96 1.86 -34.47
C GLU A 586 -18.58 1.18 -34.47
N ILE A 587 -17.49 1.97 -34.48
CA ILE A 587 -16.13 1.44 -34.33
C ILE A 587 -16.00 0.70 -33.00
N CYS A 588 -16.40 1.33 -31.89
CA CYS A 588 -16.32 0.71 -30.57
C CYS A 588 -17.18 -0.57 -30.46
N GLU A 589 -18.40 -0.57 -31.01
CA GLU A 589 -19.30 -1.73 -30.99
C GLU A 589 -18.75 -2.92 -31.82
N LYS A 590 -18.19 -2.65 -33.01
CA LYS A 590 -17.67 -3.71 -33.89
C LYS A 590 -16.35 -4.30 -33.40
N THR A 591 -15.49 -3.45 -32.85
CA THR A 591 -14.13 -3.85 -32.47
C THR A 591 -14.05 -4.29 -31.01
N GLY A 592 -15.00 -3.88 -30.17
CA GLY A 592 -14.89 -3.97 -28.71
C GLY A 592 -13.79 -3.07 -28.13
N ALA A 593 -13.12 -2.27 -28.98
CA ALA A 593 -12.13 -1.30 -28.56
C ALA A 593 -12.82 -0.02 -28.09
N ARG A 594 -12.11 0.75 -27.29
CA ARG A 594 -12.48 2.09 -26.87
C ARG A 594 -11.57 3.08 -27.54
N VAL A 595 -12.15 4.13 -28.10
CA VAL A 595 -11.41 5.14 -28.86
C VAL A 595 -11.61 6.50 -28.18
N GLU A 596 -10.51 7.14 -27.78
CA GLU A 596 -10.47 8.51 -27.29
C GLU A 596 -9.74 9.39 -28.30
N ILE A 597 -10.36 10.50 -28.69
CA ILE A 597 -9.78 11.43 -29.67
C ILE A 597 -9.53 12.76 -28.97
N MET A 598 -8.26 13.18 -28.96
CA MET A 598 -7.82 14.46 -28.44
C MET A 598 -7.96 15.57 -29.49
N GLN A 599 -8.01 16.83 -29.04
CA GLN A 599 -8.21 17.99 -29.91
C GLN A 599 -7.00 18.29 -30.82
N ASP A 600 -5.83 17.76 -30.47
CA ASP A 600 -4.61 17.89 -31.25
C ASP A 600 -4.55 16.95 -32.47
N GLY A 601 -5.45 15.95 -32.54
CA GLY A 601 -5.45 14.90 -33.57
C GLY A 601 -4.94 13.54 -33.07
N THR A 602 -4.56 13.44 -31.80
CA THR A 602 -4.11 12.16 -31.21
C THR A 602 -5.32 11.27 -30.92
N VAL A 603 -5.32 10.05 -31.45
CA VAL A 603 -6.35 9.03 -31.22
C VAL A 603 -5.74 7.89 -30.40
N MET A 604 -6.25 7.68 -29.20
CA MET A 604 -5.88 6.57 -28.34
C MET A 604 -6.90 5.45 -28.45
N ILE A 605 -6.44 4.26 -28.82
CA ILE A 605 -7.24 3.05 -28.99
C ILE A 605 -6.87 2.08 -27.87
N TYR A 606 -7.86 1.71 -27.07
CA TYR A 606 -7.73 0.76 -25.96
C TYR A 606 -8.53 -0.50 -26.30
N ALA A 607 -7.94 -1.69 -26.30
CA ALA A 607 -8.70 -2.92 -26.43
C ALA A 607 -8.13 -4.04 -25.56
N ILE A 608 -8.92 -5.10 -25.36
CA ILE A 608 -8.52 -6.25 -24.52
C ILE A 608 -7.39 -7.09 -25.13
N ASN A 609 -7.13 -6.97 -26.44
CA ASN A 609 -6.07 -7.68 -27.16
C ASN A 609 -5.62 -6.89 -28.40
N ASN A 610 -4.56 -7.36 -29.05
CA ASN A 610 -3.96 -6.70 -30.21
C ASN A 610 -4.85 -6.71 -31.45
N ASP A 611 -5.59 -7.80 -31.68
CA ASP A 611 -6.44 -7.95 -32.86
C ASP A 611 -7.57 -6.91 -32.89
N ALA A 612 -8.15 -6.61 -31.73
CA ALA A 612 -9.19 -5.60 -31.59
C ALA A 612 -8.64 -4.18 -31.80
N VAL A 613 -7.41 -3.89 -31.33
CA VAL A 613 -6.76 -2.60 -31.58
C VAL A 613 -6.48 -2.42 -33.07
N GLU A 614 -5.86 -3.40 -33.70
CA GLU A 614 -5.51 -3.32 -35.13
C GLU A 614 -6.78 -3.22 -35.99
N TYR A 615 -7.87 -3.89 -35.61
CA TYR A 615 -9.16 -3.74 -36.30
C TYR A 615 -9.73 -2.33 -36.16
N ALA A 616 -9.72 -1.75 -34.96
CA ALA A 616 -10.18 -0.38 -34.73
C ALA A 616 -9.32 0.65 -35.44
N LYS A 617 -8.00 0.48 -35.41
CA LYS A 617 -7.04 1.32 -36.12
C LYS A 617 -7.29 1.31 -37.61
N ASN A 618 -7.47 0.13 -38.22
CA ASN A 618 -7.76 0.03 -39.65
C ASN A 618 -9.08 0.70 -40.01
N MET A 619 -10.15 0.54 -39.21
CA MET A 619 -11.41 1.26 -39.42
C MET A 619 -11.24 2.79 -39.34
N ILE A 620 -10.43 3.29 -38.40
CA ILE A 620 -10.15 4.72 -38.28
C ILE A 620 -9.34 5.19 -39.49
N MET A 621 -8.28 4.47 -39.86
CA MET A 621 -7.43 4.80 -41.00
C MET A 621 -8.21 4.78 -42.32
N ASP A 622 -9.18 3.88 -42.49
CA ASP A 622 -10.05 3.86 -43.68
C ASP A 622 -10.90 5.13 -43.82
N ILE A 623 -11.36 5.70 -42.70
CA ILE A 623 -12.14 6.95 -42.68
C ILE A 623 -11.24 8.15 -42.98
N VAL A 624 -10.03 8.16 -42.44
CA VAL A 624 -9.10 9.30 -42.49
C VAL A 624 -8.35 9.32 -43.83
N SER A 625 -8.06 8.13 -44.39
CA SER A 625 -7.26 7.96 -45.59
C SER A 625 -7.89 8.64 -46.79
N GLU A 626 -7.06 9.35 -47.54
CA GLU A 626 -7.45 10.02 -48.77
C GLU A 626 -7.12 9.16 -50.00
N PRO A 627 -7.98 9.20 -51.03
CA PRO A 627 -7.66 8.55 -52.29
C PRO A 627 -6.48 9.26 -52.93
N GLU A 628 -5.32 8.60 -52.99
CA GLU A 628 -4.14 9.08 -53.69
C GLU A 628 -4.07 8.46 -55.09
N ILE A 629 -3.77 9.30 -56.09
CA ILE A 629 -3.61 8.86 -57.48
C ILE A 629 -2.48 7.83 -57.56
N GLY A 630 -2.77 6.66 -58.14
CA GLY A 630 -1.81 5.56 -58.30
C GLY A 630 -1.86 4.49 -57.19
N LYS A 631 -2.68 4.64 -56.14
CA LYS A 631 -2.91 3.57 -55.15
C LYS A 631 -4.11 2.69 -55.52
N VAL A 632 -3.97 1.40 -55.22
CA VAL A 632 -5.02 0.38 -55.39
C VAL A 632 -5.76 0.21 -54.06
N PHE A 633 -7.09 0.19 -54.11
CA PHE A 633 -7.97 -0.04 -52.96
C PHE A 633 -8.95 -1.19 -53.26
N ASP A 634 -9.40 -1.88 -52.22
CA ASP A 634 -10.54 -2.79 -52.31
C ASP A 634 -11.85 -1.98 -52.18
N GLY A 635 -12.84 -2.31 -53.01
CA GLY A 635 -14.13 -1.64 -53.01
C GLY A 635 -15.29 -2.56 -53.39
N THR A 636 -16.51 -2.14 -53.06
CA THR A 636 -17.75 -2.88 -53.34
C THR A 636 -18.62 -2.10 -54.32
N VAL A 637 -19.09 -2.74 -55.39
CA VAL A 637 -19.98 -2.12 -56.38
C VAL A 637 -21.34 -1.80 -55.74
N ILE A 638 -21.71 -0.52 -55.71
CA ILE A 638 -22.97 -0.03 -55.12
C ILE A 638 -24.07 0.06 -56.18
N GLU A 639 -23.71 0.57 -57.36
CA GLU A 639 -24.67 0.91 -58.41
C GLU A 639 -24.01 0.79 -59.77
N ILE A 640 -24.75 0.25 -60.74
CA ILE A 640 -24.30 0.12 -62.12
C ILE A 640 -25.13 1.07 -62.98
N VAL A 641 -24.44 1.91 -63.75
CA VAL A 641 -25.04 2.86 -64.70
C VAL A 641 -24.57 2.55 -66.11
N LYS A 642 -25.24 3.10 -67.13
CA LYS A 642 -24.91 2.80 -68.54
C LYS A 642 -23.46 3.14 -68.93
N PHE A 643 -22.85 4.11 -68.25
CA PHE A 643 -21.50 4.61 -68.55
C PHE A 643 -20.42 4.12 -67.56
N GLY A 644 -20.77 3.29 -66.57
CA GLY A 644 -19.81 2.85 -65.55
C GLY A 644 -20.42 2.16 -64.34
N ALA A 645 -19.62 1.96 -63.31
CA ALA A 645 -20.04 1.42 -62.01
C ALA A 645 -19.56 2.31 -60.87
N PHE A 646 -20.45 2.61 -59.93
CA PHE A 646 -20.09 3.28 -58.69
C PHE A 646 -19.64 2.25 -57.66
N VAL A 647 -18.46 2.47 -57.11
CA VAL A 647 -17.83 1.61 -56.11
C VAL A 647 -17.67 2.38 -54.80
N SER A 648 -18.06 1.75 -53.70
CA SER A 648 -17.75 2.21 -52.35
C SER A 648 -16.37 1.69 -51.97
N PHE A 649 -15.46 2.58 -51.64
CA PHE A 649 -14.10 2.26 -51.21
C PHE A 649 -13.68 3.25 -50.11
N LEU A 650 -12.63 2.95 -49.33
CA LEU A 650 -12.13 3.86 -48.26
C LEU A 650 -13.23 4.35 -47.29
N GLY A 651 -13.83 3.43 -46.53
CA GLY A 651 -14.78 3.81 -45.45
C GLY A 651 -16.06 4.51 -45.92
N GLY A 652 -16.48 4.33 -47.19
CA GLY A 652 -17.76 4.83 -47.71
C GLY A 652 -17.67 5.91 -48.80
N LYS A 653 -16.47 6.27 -49.27
CA LYS A 653 -16.30 7.19 -50.40
C LYS A 653 -16.79 6.54 -51.69
N ARG A 654 -17.38 7.35 -52.58
CA ARG A 654 -17.90 6.91 -53.89
C ARG A 654 -16.87 7.22 -54.98
N GLY A 655 -16.49 6.21 -55.74
CA GLY A 655 -15.69 6.36 -56.95
C GLY A 655 -16.42 5.79 -58.15
N LEU A 656 -16.17 6.36 -59.32
CA LEU A 656 -16.74 5.92 -60.59
C LEU A 656 -15.68 5.18 -61.40
N ILE A 657 -15.97 3.93 -61.75
CA ILE A 657 -15.24 3.22 -62.80
C ILE A 657 -15.94 3.48 -64.12
N HIS A 658 -15.31 4.24 -65.01
CA HIS A 658 -15.85 4.46 -66.35
C HIS A 658 -15.80 3.16 -67.17
N ILE A 659 -16.75 2.95 -68.09
CA ILE A 659 -16.85 1.70 -68.89
C ILE A 659 -15.54 1.32 -69.61
N SER A 660 -14.75 2.31 -70.01
CA SER A 660 -13.45 2.11 -70.68
C SER A 660 -12.31 1.67 -69.76
N GLU A 661 -12.50 1.75 -68.44
CA GLU A 661 -11.49 1.44 -67.42
C GLU A 661 -11.84 0.16 -66.64
N ILE A 662 -12.84 -0.61 -67.10
CA ILE A 662 -13.23 -1.90 -66.48
C ILE A 662 -12.34 -3.05 -66.97
N LYS A 663 -12.05 -3.13 -68.28
CA LYS A 663 -11.29 -4.23 -68.89
C LYS A 663 -10.55 -3.78 -70.16
N ASN A 664 -9.56 -4.54 -70.61
CA ASN A 664 -8.77 -4.24 -71.83
C ASN A 664 -9.50 -4.54 -73.16
N GLU A 665 -10.74 -5.00 -73.11
CA GLU A 665 -11.55 -5.40 -74.27
C GLU A 665 -12.82 -4.55 -74.37
N HIS A 666 -13.43 -4.45 -75.55
CA HIS A 666 -14.66 -3.70 -75.73
C HIS A 666 -15.83 -4.40 -75.03
N ILE A 667 -16.46 -3.71 -74.08
CA ILE A 667 -17.57 -4.23 -73.28
C ILE A 667 -18.88 -3.61 -73.78
N ASN A 668 -19.88 -4.43 -74.13
CA ASN A 668 -21.17 -3.93 -74.62
C ASN A 668 -22.08 -3.40 -73.50
N ALA A 669 -21.94 -3.92 -72.27
CA ALA A 669 -22.68 -3.48 -71.09
C ALA A 669 -21.90 -3.75 -69.81
N VAL A 670 -21.86 -2.78 -68.88
CA VAL A 670 -21.15 -2.90 -67.58
C VAL A 670 -21.61 -4.13 -66.78
N GLY A 671 -22.93 -4.39 -66.76
CA GLY A 671 -23.52 -5.52 -66.05
C GLY A 671 -23.16 -6.91 -66.59
N SER A 672 -22.42 -7.01 -67.69
CA SER A 672 -21.89 -8.29 -68.19
C SER A 672 -20.58 -8.72 -67.50
N VAL A 673 -19.93 -7.81 -66.78
CA VAL A 673 -18.60 -8.02 -66.19
C VAL A 673 -18.59 -7.87 -64.67
N ILE A 674 -19.44 -7.00 -64.13
CA ILE A 674 -19.53 -6.71 -62.70
C ILE A 674 -20.99 -6.61 -62.29
N SER A 675 -21.31 -7.15 -61.12
CA SER A 675 -22.64 -7.12 -60.51
C SER A 675 -22.68 -6.16 -59.31
N VAL A 676 -23.88 -5.69 -58.97
CA VAL A 676 -24.08 -4.96 -57.71
C VAL A 676 -23.70 -5.88 -56.54
N ASN A 677 -22.95 -5.34 -55.57
CA ASN A 677 -22.31 -6.02 -54.44
C ASN A 677 -21.04 -6.83 -54.74
N ASP A 678 -20.50 -6.81 -55.96
CA ASP A 678 -19.20 -7.44 -56.21
C ASP A 678 -18.06 -6.70 -55.50
N LYS A 679 -17.12 -7.47 -54.93
CA LYS A 679 -15.86 -6.94 -54.39
C LYS A 679 -14.81 -6.88 -55.50
N VAL A 680 -14.30 -5.68 -55.76
CA VAL A 680 -13.36 -5.39 -56.85
C VAL A 680 -12.16 -4.59 -56.33
N LYS A 681 -10.98 -4.84 -56.91
CA LYS A 681 -9.80 -3.99 -56.71
C LYS A 681 -9.83 -2.84 -57.70
N VAL A 682 -9.53 -1.63 -57.25
CA VAL A 682 -9.64 -0.39 -58.03
C VAL A 682 -8.43 0.52 -57.82
N LEU A 683 -7.82 0.97 -58.91
CA LEU A 683 -6.74 1.96 -58.93
C LEU A 683 -7.33 3.37 -59.05
N VAL A 684 -6.91 4.30 -58.20
CA VAL A 684 -7.27 5.72 -58.33
C VAL A 684 -6.49 6.34 -59.49
N ILE A 685 -7.19 6.78 -60.54
CA ILE A 685 -6.58 7.39 -61.74
C ILE A 685 -6.73 8.91 -61.79
N GLY A 686 -7.64 9.47 -61.00
CA GLY A 686 -7.87 10.92 -60.94
C GLY A 686 -8.85 11.28 -59.83
N ILE A 687 -8.74 12.51 -59.33
CA ILE A 687 -9.62 13.05 -58.28
C ILE A 687 -10.36 14.24 -58.89
N ASP A 688 -11.68 14.10 -59.09
CA ASP A 688 -12.53 15.19 -59.56
C ASP A 688 -13.29 15.82 -58.38
N ARG A 689 -13.96 16.97 -58.60
CA ARG A 689 -14.66 17.71 -57.54
C ARG A 689 -15.87 16.96 -56.95
N GLU A 690 -16.50 16.07 -57.72
CA GLU A 690 -17.73 15.36 -57.29
C GLU A 690 -17.53 13.86 -57.02
N TYR A 691 -16.54 13.21 -57.66
CA TYR A 691 -16.28 11.78 -57.50
C TYR A 691 -14.82 11.43 -57.84
N VAL A 692 -14.35 10.31 -57.31
CA VAL A 692 -13.00 9.80 -57.61
C VAL A 692 -13.05 8.91 -58.85
N GLN A 693 -12.14 9.13 -59.80
CA GLN A 693 -12.03 8.30 -61.00
C GLN A 693 -11.22 7.03 -60.68
N LEU A 694 -11.82 5.88 -60.93
CA LEU A 694 -11.27 4.57 -60.63
C LEU A 694 -11.06 3.74 -61.90
N SER A 695 -10.07 2.86 -61.89
CA SER A 695 -9.82 1.88 -62.96
C SER A 695 -9.67 0.48 -62.38
N MET A 696 -10.31 -0.51 -62.99
CA MET A 696 -10.05 -1.95 -62.75
C MET A 696 -9.05 -2.51 -63.77
N ARG A 697 -8.91 -1.84 -64.91
CA ARG A 697 -8.03 -2.25 -66.01
C ARG A 697 -6.54 -2.07 -65.69
N ARG A 698 -6.22 -1.06 -64.87
CA ARG A 698 -4.85 -0.65 -64.54
C ARG A 698 -4.39 -1.12 -63.14
N VAL A 699 -5.18 -1.99 -62.51
CA VAL A 699 -4.89 -2.58 -61.20
C VAL A 699 -3.81 -3.64 -61.32
#